data_AF-A0A3L6FRY6-F1
#
_entry.id   AF-A0A3L6FRY6-F1
#
_cell.length_a   1.000
_cell.length_b   1.000
_cell.length_c   1.000
_cell.angle_alpha   90.00
_cell.angle_beta   90.00
_cell.angle_gamma   90.00
#
_symmetry.space_group_name_H-M   'P 1'
#
loop_
_entity.id
_entity.type
_entity.pdbx_description
1 polymer ?
#
loop_
_entity_poly.entity_id
_entity_poly.type
_entity_poly.pdbx_seq_one_letter_code
_entity_poly.pdbx_strand_id
1 'polypeptide(L)'
;MASQKSCLLITFSQEIVDGVPLYVSSNCLPVKALKYEPAGHSFHAAAMKLLGLVEHEDIETDDRSVSSDDKSQDFNTASDTFSSKGKKKSSGSQQQDHYALLGLGHLRFLATEDQIRKSYREMALKHHPDKQAAMILAETTEEAKQAKKDEIESHFKAIQEAYEVLIDPTKRRIYDSTDEFDDDVPTDCAPQDFFKVFGPAFMRNGRWSVTQPIPSLGDDTTPVEEVDKFYNFWYNFKSWREFPDDDEYDLEQAESREHKRWMERQNAKLQEKAKKVEYARVRILVDNAYKKDPRIQRRKEEEKAEKQRRREAKYLAKKLQEEEAAKAVEEERIRKEEESKKAAEAALHQKKLKEKEKKLLRKEKTRLRTLAAPVIADSHFGLSEANVESACASLDMEQLKKLCDGMDSKDAAGKARLLSNVLRNESSSKEAKKIEGNGVEPSAPKSNSTGGRATEASNSILNSYEKKERPWGKEEIEMLRKAIQKYPKGTSRRWEVVSEFIGTSRSVEEILKATKTVLLQKPDSSKAFDSFLEKRKPTQSIASPLSTRDEISSTEGAGTASSKAAAQSANSQTANEKAAADPVTDGGPSVSDPDAWTDAQVLALVQALKAFPKDASQRWERVAAAVPCKTVVQCKKKVAAMRENFRSKKSGE
;
A
#
# COMPACT_ATOMS: atom_id res chain seq x y z
N MET A 1 71.03 -15.07 52.99
CA MET A 1 72.17 -14.23 52.56
C MET A 1 71.61 -12.99 51.89
N ALA A 2 72.19 -11.80 52.12
CA ALA A 2 71.75 -10.60 51.43
C ALA A 2 72.14 -10.66 49.95
N SER A 3 71.22 -10.30 49.05
CA SER A 3 71.52 -10.03 47.64
C SER A 3 71.11 -8.60 47.32
N GLN A 4 71.97 -7.88 46.61
CA GLN A 4 71.99 -6.42 46.60
C GLN A 4 70.81 -5.83 45.82
N LYS A 5 70.10 -4.86 46.42
CA LYS A 5 69.22 -3.95 45.68
C LYS A 5 70.09 -3.03 44.83
N SER A 6 70.17 -3.28 43.52
CA SER A 6 70.81 -2.36 42.57
C SER A 6 69.91 -1.14 42.37
N CYS A 7 70.10 -0.10 43.18
CA CYS A 7 69.50 1.21 42.93
C CYS A 7 70.07 1.77 41.61
N LEU A 8 69.29 1.74 40.54
CA LEU A 8 69.67 2.33 39.26
C LEU A 8 69.61 3.86 39.37
N LEU A 9 70.78 4.50 39.21
CA LEU A 9 70.95 5.94 39.29
C LEU A 9 70.30 6.63 38.08
N ILE A 10 69.34 7.54 38.31
CA ILE A 10 68.49 8.06 37.22
C ILE A 10 69.08 9.32 36.56
N THR A 11 69.77 10.20 37.30
CA THR A 11 70.45 11.39 36.76
C THR A 11 71.48 11.96 37.76
N PHE A 12 72.46 12.74 37.28
CA PHE A 12 73.42 13.50 38.08
C PHE A 12 73.06 15.00 38.01
N SER A 13 72.71 15.60 39.15
CA SER A 13 72.61 17.06 39.31
C SER A 13 73.87 17.60 39.99
N GLN A 14 74.27 18.81 39.63
CA GLN A 14 75.50 19.45 40.10
C GLN A 14 75.33 20.24 41.41
N GLU A 15 74.15 20.16 42.03
CA GLU A 15 73.82 20.84 43.27
C GLU A 15 74.30 20.05 44.50
N ILE A 16 75.11 20.71 45.33
CA ILE A 16 75.69 20.15 46.54
C ILE A 16 75.05 20.82 47.74
N VAL A 17 74.52 20.02 48.67
CA VAL A 17 74.17 20.45 50.03
C VAL A 17 75.17 19.78 50.98
N ASP A 18 75.79 20.55 51.86
CA ASP A 18 76.73 20.10 52.90
C ASP A 18 77.91 19.20 52.44
N GLY A 19 78.36 19.38 51.19
CA GLY A 19 79.62 18.79 50.70
C GLY A 19 79.56 17.31 50.29
N VAL A 20 78.38 16.68 50.29
CA VAL A 20 78.20 15.26 49.94
C VAL A 20 77.20 15.14 48.77
N PRO A 21 77.47 14.32 47.73
CA PRO A 21 76.54 14.15 46.61
C PRO A 21 75.20 13.55 47.04
N LEU A 22 74.11 14.14 46.54
CA LEU A 22 72.75 13.84 46.96
C LEU A 22 72.13 12.74 46.07
N TYR A 23 71.99 11.53 46.61
CA TYR A 23 71.47 10.37 45.88
C TYR A 23 69.95 10.23 46.06
N VAL A 24 69.17 10.70 45.08
CA VAL A 24 67.72 10.42 45.02
C VAL A 24 67.49 9.10 44.28
N SER A 25 66.81 8.15 44.91
CA SER A 25 66.28 6.95 44.26
C SER A 25 64.76 6.97 44.27
N SER A 26 64.15 6.46 43.19
CA SER A 26 62.70 6.31 43.06
C SER A 26 62.34 4.85 42.85
N ASN A 27 61.22 4.43 43.41
CA ASN A 27 60.70 3.06 43.30
C ASN A 27 60.00 2.80 41.95
N CYS A 28 59.86 3.84 41.12
CA CYS A 28 59.14 3.79 39.85
C CYS A 28 60.10 3.49 38.69
N LEU A 29 59.76 2.51 37.85
CA LEU A 29 60.41 2.36 36.54
C LEU A 29 60.23 3.65 35.71
N PRO A 30 61.24 4.09 34.94
CA PRO A 30 61.11 5.26 34.10
C PRO A 30 60.03 5.00 33.03
N VAL A 31 58.89 5.68 33.16
CA VAL A 31 57.81 5.63 32.18
C VAL A 31 58.36 6.18 30.87
N LYS A 32 58.55 5.32 29.88
CA LYS A 32 58.94 5.74 28.53
C LYS A 32 57.87 6.68 28.01
N ALA A 33 58.24 7.95 27.83
CA ALA A 33 57.38 8.94 27.18
C ALA A 33 57.11 8.49 25.73
N LEU A 34 55.97 7.87 25.51
CA LEU A 34 55.41 7.68 24.18
C LEU A 34 55.00 9.05 23.64
N LYS A 35 55.10 9.26 22.32
CA LYS A 35 54.83 10.55 21.65
C LYS A 35 53.36 11.01 21.69
N TYR A 36 52.52 10.34 22.49
CA TYR A 36 51.10 10.61 22.63
C TYR A 36 50.77 10.65 24.11
N GLU A 37 50.06 11.68 24.54
CA GLU A 37 49.54 11.76 25.90
C GLU A 37 48.52 10.64 26.12
N PRO A 38 48.60 9.90 27.23
CA PRO A 38 47.66 8.83 27.52
C PRO A 38 46.31 9.44 27.94
N ALA A 39 45.28 9.26 27.10
CA ALA A 39 43.96 9.83 27.28
C ALA A 39 42.85 8.82 26.97
N GLY A 40 41.66 9.04 27.54
CA GLY A 40 40.47 8.23 27.32
C GLY A 40 40.13 7.26 28.47
N HIS A 41 38.93 6.65 28.39
CA HIS A 41 38.37 5.81 29.46
C HIS A 41 39.25 4.60 29.80
N SER A 42 39.87 3.96 28.81
CA SER A 42 40.76 2.80 29.04
C SER A 42 42.01 3.16 29.85
N PHE A 43 42.61 4.33 29.60
CA PHE A 43 43.72 4.82 30.41
C PHE A 43 43.27 5.23 31.81
N HIS A 44 42.14 5.93 31.94
CA HIS A 44 41.60 6.34 33.24
C HIS A 44 41.27 5.11 34.12
N ALA A 45 40.63 4.08 33.56
CA ALA A 45 40.35 2.83 34.26
C ALA A 45 41.64 2.09 34.68
N ALA A 46 42.66 2.06 33.83
CA ALA A 46 43.97 1.50 34.17
C ALA A 46 44.68 2.29 35.28
N ALA A 47 44.59 3.63 35.27
CA ALA A 47 45.13 4.50 36.30
C ALA A 47 44.42 4.31 37.65
N MET A 48 43.09 4.25 37.67
CA MET A 48 42.29 3.96 38.88
C MET A 48 42.65 2.59 39.46
N LYS A 49 42.83 1.56 38.61
CA LYS A 49 43.27 0.22 39.01
C LYS A 49 44.70 0.19 39.57
N LEU A 50 45.61 1.01 39.03
CA LEU A 50 46.97 1.17 39.55
C LEU A 50 47.03 1.95 40.87
N LEU A 51 46.09 2.88 41.10
CA LEU A 51 45.97 3.66 42.33
C LEU A 51 45.20 2.93 43.45
N GLY A 52 44.74 1.69 43.22
CA GLY A 52 43.96 0.92 44.19
C GLY A 52 42.53 1.45 44.41
N LEU A 53 42.06 2.36 43.54
CA LEU A 53 40.75 3.01 43.59
C LEU A 53 39.74 2.27 42.70
N VAL A 54 39.63 0.96 42.89
CA VAL A 54 38.63 0.11 42.23
C VAL A 54 37.83 -0.58 43.32
N GLU A 55 36.54 -0.25 43.39
CA GLU A 55 35.58 -1.03 44.18
C GLU A 55 35.47 -2.44 43.57
N HIS A 56 35.45 -3.44 44.45
CA HIS A 56 35.36 -4.84 44.07
C HIS A 56 33.89 -5.14 43.67
N GLU A 57 33.56 -5.03 42.38
CA GLU A 57 32.44 -5.79 41.84
C GLU A 57 32.94 -7.18 41.47
N ASP A 58 32.51 -8.18 42.24
CA ASP A 58 32.83 -9.58 42.03
C ASP A 58 32.15 -10.10 40.76
N ILE A 59 32.89 -10.13 39.67
CA ILE A 59 32.50 -10.82 38.44
C ILE A 59 33.21 -12.17 38.41
N GLU A 60 32.51 -13.21 38.89
CA GLU A 60 32.90 -14.59 38.58
C GLU A 60 32.85 -14.82 37.05
N THR A 61 33.82 -15.58 36.59
CA THR A 61 34.12 -15.84 35.17
C THR A 61 33.04 -16.64 34.45
N ASP A 62 32.71 -16.26 33.21
CA ASP A 62 32.88 -17.18 32.09
C ASP A 62 33.13 -16.43 30.76
N ASP A 63 34.08 -16.94 29.96
CA ASP A 63 34.35 -16.47 28.61
C ASP A 63 33.96 -17.57 27.61
N ARG A 64 32.74 -17.47 27.07
CA ARG A 64 32.41 -18.11 25.79
C ARG A 64 31.51 -17.27 24.90
N SER A 65 32.10 -16.79 23.81
CA SER A 65 31.39 -16.51 22.56
C SER A 65 30.57 -17.73 22.08
N VAL A 66 29.27 -17.56 21.81
CA VAL A 66 28.65 -17.71 20.47
C VAL A 66 27.24 -17.08 20.39
N SER A 67 26.95 -16.45 19.24
CA SER A 67 25.65 -16.31 18.54
C SER A 67 24.33 -16.76 19.20
N SER A 68 23.30 -15.90 19.20
CA SER A 68 21.92 -16.15 18.66
C SER A 68 20.84 -15.21 19.23
N ASP A 69 19.77 -15.05 18.44
CA ASP A 69 18.52 -14.27 18.57
C ASP A 69 17.67 -14.29 19.87
N ASP A 70 16.85 -13.23 19.93
CA ASP A 70 15.44 -13.12 20.40
C ASP A 70 15.10 -12.68 21.83
N LYS A 71 13.83 -12.31 21.99
CA LYS A 71 13.30 -11.26 22.87
C LYS A 71 12.83 -11.74 24.25
N SER A 72 12.80 -10.76 25.16
CA SER A 72 11.73 -10.49 26.14
C SER A 72 11.44 -11.51 27.25
N GLN A 73 11.45 -10.99 28.48
CA GLN A 73 10.18 -10.91 29.20
C GLN A 73 10.14 -9.78 30.23
N ASP A 74 9.05 -9.02 30.19
CA ASP A 74 8.60 -8.20 31.32
C ASP A 74 8.27 -9.11 32.51
N PHE A 75 8.64 -8.67 33.72
CA PHE A 75 7.93 -9.07 34.93
C PHE A 75 7.61 -7.82 35.74
N ASN A 76 6.32 -7.63 35.98
CA ASN A 76 5.77 -6.59 36.85
C ASN A 76 5.83 -7.04 38.31
N THR A 77 5.79 -6.05 39.21
CA THR A 77 5.21 -6.06 40.58
C THR A 77 6.23 -5.88 41.72
N ALA A 78 5.73 -5.28 42.81
CA ALA A 78 6.35 -4.99 44.10
C ALA A 78 7.20 -3.71 44.13
N SER A 79 6.49 -2.61 44.37
CA SER A 79 7.02 -1.42 45.03
C SER A 79 7.69 -1.80 46.35
N ASP A 80 8.97 -1.46 46.52
CA ASP A 80 9.46 -1.07 47.84
C ASP A 80 10.48 0.08 47.77
N THR A 81 9.98 1.27 48.11
CA THR A 81 10.61 2.17 49.08
C THR A 81 12.11 2.49 48.92
N PHE A 82 12.47 3.29 47.90
CA PHE A 82 13.58 4.24 48.01
C PHE A 82 13.16 5.65 47.59
N SER A 83 12.82 6.46 48.59
CA SER A 83 12.49 7.88 48.42
C SER A 83 13.77 8.70 48.25
N SER A 84 14.28 8.80 47.03
CA SER A 84 15.24 9.84 46.68
C SER A 84 14.52 11.18 46.69
N LYS A 85 14.94 12.09 47.59
CA LYS A 85 14.41 13.45 47.70
C LYS A 85 14.89 14.33 46.54
N GLY A 86 14.47 14.01 45.32
CA GLY A 86 14.40 15.00 44.26
C GLY A 86 13.44 16.10 44.73
N LYS A 87 13.95 17.33 44.89
CA LYS A 87 13.09 18.51 45.06
C LYS A 87 12.31 18.69 43.76
N LYS A 88 11.14 18.05 43.68
CA LYS A 88 10.14 18.31 42.65
C LYS A 88 9.90 19.81 42.64
N LYS A 89 10.30 20.50 41.56
CA LYS A 89 10.11 21.94 41.41
C LYS A 89 8.60 22.18 41.51
N SER A 90 8.16 22.75 42.61
CA SER A 90 6.74 22.94 42.86
C SER A 90 6.27 24.10 42.00
N SER A 91 5.67 23.80 40.84
CA SER A 91 4.87 24.76 40.05
C SER A 91 3.56 25.19 40.75
N GLY A 92 3.57 25.16 42.09
CA GLY A 92 2.53 25.64 43.00
C GLY A 92 2.97 26.85 43.83
N SER A 93 4.17 27.41 43.60
CA SER A 93 4.35 28.83 43.86
C SER A 93 3.44 29.57 42.88
N GLN A 94 2.41 30.26 43.39
CA GLN A 94 1.49 31.05 42.57
C GLN A 94 2.31 32.01 41.70
N GLN A 95 2.49 31.66 40.43
CA GLN A 95 3.28 32.48 39.52
C GLN A 95 2.48 33.75 39.29
N GLN A 96 2.98 34.85 39.85
CA GLN A 96 2.24 36.10 39.88
C GLN A 96 1.90 36.51 38.44
N ASP A 97 0.63 36.83 38.21
CA ASP A 97 0.16 37.21 36.88
C ASP A 97 0.83 38.54 36.49
N HIS A 98 1.86 38.44 35.63
CA HIS A 98 2.65 39.58 35.20
C HIS A 98 1.81 40.60 34.43
N TYR A 99 0.75 40.16 33.74
CA TYR A 99 -0.20 41.09 33.12
C TYR A 99 -1.06 41.78 34.17
N ALA A 100 -1.55 41.07 35.19
CA ALA A 100 -2.31 41.68 36.29
C ALA A 100 -1.47 42.68 37.09
N LEU A 101 -0.21 42.36 37.39
CA LEU A 101 0.75 43.26 38.05
C LEU A 101 0.98 44.56 37.27
N LEU A 102 0.94 44.50 35.93
CA LEU A 102 1.02 45.67 35.06
C LEU A 102 -0.35 46.30 34.74
N GLY A 103 -1.45 45.88 35.37
CA GLY A 103 -2.82 46.36 35.08
C GLY A 103 -3.39 45.92 33.72
N LEU A 104 -2.68 45.05 33.00
CA LEU A 104 -3.01 44.53 31.67
C LEU A 104 -3.71 43.16 31.69
N GLY A 105 -4.13 42.66 32.86
CA GLY A 105 -4.79 41.34 33.00
C GLY A 105 -6.04 41.16 32.12
N HIS A 106 -6.67 42.26 31.68
CA HIS A 106 -7.80 42.27 30.74
C HIS A 106 -7.39 42.10 29.26
N LEU A 107 -6.12 42.34 28.92
CA LEU A 107 -5.55 42.16 27.57
C LEU A 107 -4.72 40.87 27.45
N ARG A 108 -4.02 40.47 28.53
CA ARG A 108 -3.05 39.34 28.53
C ARG A 108 -2.14 39.38 27.28
N PHE A 109 -2.00 38.25 26.60
CA PHE A 109 -1.25 38.07 25.35
C PHE A 109 -1.65 39.01 24.19
N LEU A 110 -2.81 39.67 24.24
CA LEU A 110 -3.21 40.66 23.23
C LEU A 110 -2.60 42.05 23.47
N ALA A 111 -1.97 42.29 24.63
CA ALA A 111 -1.35 43.58 24.94
C ALA A 111 -0.20 43.90 23.96
N THR A 112 -0.20 45.10 23.37
CA THR A 112 0.90 45.56 22.51
C THR A 112 2.12 45.95 23.35
N GLU A 113 3.30 45.97 22.72
CA GLU A 113 4.54 46.38 23.40
C GLU A 113 4.43 47.82 23.96
N ASP A 114 3.78 48.74 23.22
CA ASP A 114 3.53 50.10 23.67
C ASP A 114 2.57 50.17 24.87
N GLN A 115 1.58 49.28 24.93
CA GLN A 115 0.69 49.17 26.09
C GLN A 115 1.46 48.68 27.33
N ILE A 116 2.36 47.70 27.18
CA ILE A 116 3.25 47.20 28.24
C ILE A 116 4.21 48.30 28.72
N ARG A 117 4.87 49.01 27.80
CA ARG A 117 5.75 50.16 28.11
C ARG A 117 5.00 51.32 28.76
N LYS A 118 3.73 51.54 28.42
CA LYS A 118 2.88 52.58 29.03
C LYS A 118 2.45 52.17 30.44
N SER A 119 1.88 50.98 30.60
CA SER A 119 1.36 50.53 31.88
C SER A 119 2.46 50.30 32.91
N TYR A 120 3.65 49.81 32.52
CA TYR A 120 4.81 49.76 33.40
C TYR A 120 5.21 51.15 33.92
N ARG A 121 5.24 52.18 33.08
CA ARG A 121 5.53 53.55 33.55
C ARG A 121 4.48 54.05 34.54
N GLU A 122 3.20 53.79 34.29
CA GLU A 122 2.10 54.18 35.19
C GLU A 122 2.15 53.40 36.52
N MET A 123 2.43 52.09 36.49
CA MET A 123 2.53 51.23 37.66
C MET A 123 3.78 51.50 38.48
N ALA A 124 4.96 51.61 37.85
CA ALA A 124 6.19 52.03 38.53
C ALA A 124 6.02 53.40 39.19
N LEU A 125 5.37 54.37 38.53
CA LEU A 125 5.07 55.68 39.14
C LEU A 125 4.06 55.64 40.29
N LYS A 126 3.23 54.60 40.40
CA LYS A 126 2.23 54.43 41.47
C LYS A 126 2.76 53.60 42.65
N HIS A 127 3.64 52.64 42.37
CA HIS A 127 4.19 51.68 43.32
C HIS A 127 5.66 51.93 43.68
N HIS A 128 6.24 53.06 43.26
CA HIS A 128 7.59 53.47 43.68
C HIS A 128 7.66 53.64 45.21
N PRO A 129 8.71 53.13 45.88
CA PRO A 129 8.83 53.22 47.35
C PRO A 129 8.70 54.66 47.89
N ASP A 130 9.36 55.64 47.27
CA ASP A 130 9.24 57.06 47.68
C ASP A 130 7.80 57.58 47.72
N LYS A 131 6.92 57.12 46.81
CA LYS A 131 5.52 57.58 46.79
C LYS A 131 4.63 56.84 47.77
N GLN A 132 5.09 55.68 48.26
CA GLN A 132 4.38 54.88 49.27
C GLN A 132 4.96 55.09 50.68
N ALA A 133 5.99 55.93 50.84
CA ALA A 133 6.54 56.34 52.14
C ALA A 133 5.47 56.87 53.12
N ALA A 134 4.42 57.53 52.62
CA ALA A 134 3.29 57.98 53.44
C ALA A 134 2.48 56.81 54.07
N MET A 135 2.43 55.65 53.42
CA MET A 135 1.81 54.45 53.98
C MET A 135 2.70 53.80 55.05
N ILE A 136 4.02 53.78 54.84
CA ILE A 136 4.99 53.32 55.85
C ILE A 136 4.90 54.18 57.11
N LEU A 137 4.80 55.50 56.97
CA LEU A 137 4.69 56.44 58.10
C LEU A 137 3.34 56.41 58.84
N ALA A 138 2.30 55.79 58.27
CA ALA A 138 0.99 55.65 58.92
C ALA A 138 0.95 54.51 59.94
N GLU A 139 1.89 53.56 59.86
CA GLU A 139 1.93 52.37 60.72
C GLU A 139 2.58 52.69 62.08
N THR A 140 2.03 52.15 63.17
CA THR A 140 2.35 52.62 64.54
C THR A 140 3.51 51.88 65.21
N THR A 141 3.81 50.64 64.82
CA THR A 141 4.92 49.85 65.39
C THR A 141 6.08 49.76 64.40
N GLU A 142 7.33 49.79 64.88
CA GLU A 142 8.52 49.69 64.02
C GLU A 142 8.55 48.38 63.22
N GLU A 143 8.05 47.28 63.81
CA GLU A 143 7.90 45.98 63.13
C GLU A 143 6.92 46.06 61.95
N ALA A 144 5.78 46.75 62.12
CA ALA A 144 4.80 46.89 61.05
C ALA A 144 5.23 47.90 59.98
N LYS A 145 5.98 48.96 60.36
CA LYS A 145 6.65 49.85 59.39
C LYS A 145 7.63 49.09 58.51
N GLN A 146 8.46 48.23 59.12
CA GLN A 146 9.42 47.41 58.40
C GLN A 146 8.70 46.39 57.49
N ALA A 147 7.69 45.69 58.00
CA ALA A 147 6.87 44.78 57.18
C ALA A 147 6.21 45.49 55.98
N LYS A 148 5.64 46.69 56.19
CA LYS A 148 5.05 47.50 55.11
C LYS A 148 6.10 47.94 54.08
N LYS A 149 7.30 48.32 54.53
CA LYS A 149 8.41 48.63 53.64
C LYS A 149 8.79 47.41 52.78
N ASP A 150 8.92 46.24 53.39
CA ASP A 150 9.27 45.00 52.71
C ASP A 150 8.17 44.55 51.72
N GLU A 151 6.89 44.71 52.07
CA GLU A 151 5.75 44.51 51.16
C GLU A 151 5.84 45.42 49.92
N ILE A 152 6.15 46.71 50.11
CA ILE A 152 6.25 47.72 49.04
C ILE A 152 7.43 47.44 48.11
N GLU A 153 8.61 47.16 48.69
CA GLU A 153 9.82 46.83 47.92
C GLU A 153 9.63 45.51 47.14
N SER A 154 9.02 44.50 47.75
CA SER A 154 8.66 43.24 47.10
C SER A 154 7.67 43.44 45.95
N HIS A 155 6.60 44.22 46.14
CA HIS A 155 5.63 44.52 45.09
C HIS A 155 6.24 45.35 43.94
N PHE A 156 7.12 46.29 44.24
CA PHE A 156 7.83 47.05 43.20
C PHE A 156 8.79 46.16 42.39
N LYS A 157 9.53 45.26 43.06
CA LYS A 157 10.36 44.25 42.41
C LYS A 157 9.55 43.32 41.50
N ALA A 158 8.38 42.87 41.96
CA ALA A 158 7.46 42.07 41.14
C ALA A 158 6.98 42.81 39.88
N ILE A 159 6.72 44.12 39.96
CA ILE A 159 6.40 44.96 38.78
C ILE A 159 7.60 45.05 37.81
N GLN A 160 8.82 45.15 38.31
CA GLN A 160 10.04 45.16 37.48
C GLN A 160 10.23 43.81 36.78
N GLU A 161 10.14 42.70 37.51
CA GLU A 161 10.23 41.34 36.96
C GLU A 161 9.13 41.08 35.91
N ALA A 162 7.88 41.49 36.18
CA ALA A 162 6.78 41.40 35.24
C ALA A 162 7.05 42.18 33.94
N TYR A 163 7.62 43.39 34.03
CA TYR A 163 8.00 44.16 32.84
C TYR A 163 9.16 43.51 32.08
N GLU A 164 10.20 43.03 32.75
CA GLU A 164 11.33 42.35 32.12
C GLU A 164 10.95 41.06 31.38
N VAL A 165 9.96 40.32 31.88
CA VAL A 165 9.41 39.13 31.23
C VAL A 165 8.52 39.52 30.04
N LEU A 166 7.66 40.52 30.18
CA LEU A 166 6.68 40.88 29.15
C LEU A 166 7.22 41.78 28.03
N ILE A 167 8.33 42.49 28.24
CA ILE A 167 8.94 43.35 27.22
C ILE A 167 9.82 42.57 26.23
N ASP A 168 10.48 41.50 26.69
CA ASP A 168 11.30 40.63 25.83
C ASP A 168 10.40 39.66 25.05
N PRO A 169 10.36 39.70 23.70
CA PRO A 169 9.48 38.84 22.91
C PRO A 169 9.71 37.33 23.11
N THR A 170 10.90 36.94 23.55
CA THR A 170 11.27 35.53 23.81
C THR A 170 10.76 35.11 25.19
N LYS A 171 11.04 35.89 26.23
CA LYS A 171 10.56 35.61 27.59
C LYS A 171 9.03 35.67 27.65
N ARG A 172 8.42 36.66 26.98
CA ARG A 172 6.98 36.79 26.85
C ARG A 172 6.37 35.57 26.19
N ARG A 173 6.97 35.04 25.11
CA ARG A 173 6.49 33.82 24.44
C ARG A 173 6.48 32.62 25.38
N ILE A 174 7.57 32.45 26.13
CA ILE A 174 7.74 31.38 27.12
C ILE A 174 6.64 31.50 28.18
N TYR A 175 6.45 32.69 28.76
CA TYR A 175 5.39 32.97 29.73
C TYR A 175 3.97 32.77 29.17
N ASP A 176 3.69 33.28 27.98
CA ASP A 176 2.40 33.13 27.28
C ASP A 176 2.11 31.68 26.85
N SER A 177 3.09 30.76 26.94
CA SER A 177 2.93 29.33 26.66
C SER A 177 2.67 28.46 27.90
N THR A 178 3.07 28.95 29.10
CA THR A 178 2.77 28.36 30.42
C THR A 178 1.53 28.98 31.08
N ASP A 179 0.98 30.06 30.51
CA ASP A 179 -0.31 30.67 30.87
C ASP A 179 -1.47 29.65 30.80
N GLU A 180 -2.46 29.79 31.69
CA GLU A 180 -3.56 28.82 31.81
C GLU A 180 -4.34 28.68 30.50
N PHE A 181 -4.52 27.43 30.04
CA PHE A 181 -5.15 27.14 28.76
C PHE A 181 -6.07 25.92 28.80
N ASP A 182 -7.26 26.06 28.22
CA ASP A 182 -8.19 24.94 28.00
C ASP A 182 -7.74 24.10 26.80
N ASP A 183 -6.93 23.08 27.10
CA ASP A 183 -6.39 22.11 26.14
C ASP A 183 -7.41 21.07 25.63
N ASP A 184 -8.69 21.14 26.04
CA ASP A 184 -9.72 20.21 25.56
C ASP A 184 -9.91 20.24 24.03
N VAL A 185 -10.24 19.07 23.46
CA VAL A 185 -10.44 18.87 22.03
C VAL A 185 -11.81 18.25 21.79
N PRO A 186 -12.76 19.00 21.19
CA PRO A 186 -14.06 18.47 20.82
C PRO A 186 -13.95 17.20 19.98
N THR A 187 -14.60 16.14 20.48
CA THR A 187 -14.58 14.81 19.87
C THR A 187 -15.84 14.53 19.04
N ASP A 188 -17.00 15.04 19.49
CA ASP A 188 -18.26 14.94 18.76
C ASP A 188 -19.10 16.23 18.89
N CYS A 189 -19.97 16.44 17.92
CA CYS A 189 -20.99 17.49 17.91
C CYS A 189 -22.15 17.06 17.00
N ALA A 190 -23.36 17.55 17.28
CA ALA A 190 -24.44 17.47 16.30
C ALA A 190 -24.15 18.41 15.10
N PRO A 191 -24.62 18.10 13.88
CA PRO A 191 -24.28 18.87 12.67
C PRO A 191 -24.59 20.38 12.78
N GLN A 192 -25.71 20.74 13.41
CA GLN A 192 -26.13 22.13 13.60
C GLN A 192 -25.27 22.93 14.61
N ASP A 193 -24.52 22.24 15.48
CA ASP A 193 -23.69 22.86 16.51
C ASP A 193 -22.19 22.82 16.17
N PHE A 194 -21.82 22.23 15.02
CA PHE A 194 -20.45 22.13 14.52
C PHE A 194 -19.67 23.45 14.62
N PHE A 195 -20.22 24.55 14.07
CA PHE A 195 -19.57 25.86 14.08
C PHE A 195 -19.45 26.46 15.50
N LYS A 196 -20.40 26.18 16.38
CA LYS A 196 -20.40 26.66 17.78
C LYS A 196 -19.38 25.92 18.65
N VAL A 197 -19.13 24.65 18.35
CA VAL A 197 -18.20 23.78 19.09
C VAL A 197 -16.78 23.92 18.56
N PHE A 198 -16.57 23.70 17.26
CA PHE A 198 -15.23 23.71 16.66
C PHE A 198 -14.71 25.12 16.40
N GLY A 199 -15.57 26.10 16.12
CA GLY A 199 -15.16 27.49 15.86
C GLY A 199 -14.33 28.11 17.01
N PRO A 200 -14.85 28.13 18.25
CA PRO A 200 -14.10 28.60 19.41
C PRO A 200 -12.83 27.79 19.68
N ALA A 201 -12.86 26.47 19.50
CA ALA A 201 -11.68 25.61 19.67
C ALA A 201 -10.56 25.98 18.68
N PHE A 202 -10.88 26.19 17.40
CA PHE A 202 -9.90 26.66 16.41
C PHE A 202 -9.39 28.07 16.70
N MET A 203 -10.27 29.01 17.09
CA MET A 203 -9.83 30.36 17.46
C MET A 203 -8.88 30.34 18.67
N ARG A 204 -9.17 29.52 19.68
CA ARG A 204 -8.36 29.37 20.89
C ARG A 204 -6.98 28.79 20.57
N ASN A 205 -6.92 27.69 19.82
CA ASN A 205 -5.66 27.09 19.36
C ASN A 205 -4.92 27.99 18.34
N GLY A 206 -5.62 28.89 17.66
CA GLY A 206 -5.06 29.84 16.71
C GLY A 206 -4.07 30.83 17.34
N ARG A 207 -4.20 31.13 18.65
CA ARG A 207 -3.29 31.98 19.44
C ARG A 207 -1.82 31.66 19.19
N TRP A 208 -1.48 30.37 19.05
CA TRP A 208 -0.10 29.93 18.90
C TRP A 208 0.39 29.77 17.46
N SER A 209 -0.39 30.21 16.46
CA SER A 209 0.03 30.10 15.06
C SER A 209 1.24 30.99 14.76
N VAL A 210 2.31 30.39 14.24
CA VAL A 210 3.44 31.09 13.60
C VAL A 210 2.99 31.77 12.30
N THR A 211 2.02 31.18 11.59
CA THR A 211 1.55 31.66 10.29
C THR A 211 0.30 32.52 10.47
N GLN A 212 0.33 33.74 9.93
CA GLN A 212 -0.77 34.71 9.97
C GLN A 212 -1.14 35.14 8.55
N PRO A 213 -2.41 35.51 8.26
CA PRO A 213 -3.56 35.46 9.16
C PRO A 213 -4.08 34.03 9.38
N ILE A 214 -4.69 33.80 10.55
CA ILE A 214 -5.40 32.54 10.84
C ILE A 214 -6.74 32.54 10.08
N PRO A 215 -7.05 31.53 9.26
CA PRO A 215 -8.33 31.43 8.56
C PRO A 215 -9.46 31.08 9.54
N SER A 216 -10.60 31.74 9.39
CA SER A 216 -11.83 31.41 10.11
C SER A 216 -12.45 30.10 9.58
N LEU A 217 -13.16 29.37 10.44
CA LEU A 217 -13.92 28.16 10.07
C LEU A 217 -15.09 28.47 9.10
N GLY A 218 -15.56 29.72 9.10
CA GLY A 218 -16.70 30.18 8.31
C GLY A 218 -18.05 29.66 8.83
N ASP A 219 -19.00 29.50 7.92
CA ASP A 219 -20.37 29.05 8.12
C ASP A 219 -20.77 27.96 7.10
N ASP A 220 -22.02 27.50 7.10
CA ASP A 220 -22.48 26.47 6.15
C ASP A 220 -22.55 26.93 4.69
N THR A 221 -22.55 28.25 4.45
CA THR A 221 -22.59 28.86 3.09
C THR A 221 -21.21 29.09 2.48
N THR A 222 -20.16 29.00 3.30
CA THR A 222 -18.78 29.25 2.92
C THR A 222 -18.34 28.34 1.75
N PRO A 223 -17.75 28.90 0.67
CA PRO A 223 -17.35 28.13 -0.50
C PRO A 223 -16.39 26.97 -0.18
N VAL A 224 -16.59 25.85 -0.88
CA VAL A 224 -15.76 24.63 -0.79
C VAL A 224 -14.26 24.92 -0.87
N GLU A 225 -13.83 25.87 -1.71
CA GLU A 225 -12.42 26.26 -1.84
C GLU A 225 -11.85 26.95 -0.59
N GLU A 226 -12.65 27.70 0.15
CA GLU A 226 -12.23 28.38 1.37
C GLU A 226 -12.15 27.38 2.54
N VAL A 227 -13.09 26.44 2.59
CA VAL A 227 -13.03 25.29 3.50
C VAL A 227 -11.74 24.47 3.26
N ASP A 228 -11.36 24.25 2.00
CA ASP A 228 -10.13 23.53 1.68
C ASP A 228 -8.87 24.33 2.05
N LYS A 229 -8.86 25.66 1.87
CA LYS A 229 -7.78 26.54 2.34
C LYS A 229 -7.66 26.52 3.86
N PHE A 230 -8.78 26.56 4.58
CA PHE A 230 -8.85 26.44 6.04
C PHE A 230 -8.23 25.12 6.52
N TYR A 231 -8.69 23.98 6.00
CA TYR A 231 -8.14 22.68 6.41
C TYR A 231 -6.68 22.51 6.00
N ASN A 232 -6.25 23.04 4.84
CA ASN A 232 -4.85 23.01 4.42
C ASN A 232 -3.94 23.80 5.38
N PHE A 233 -4.35 25.00 5.82
CA PHE A 233 -3.66 25.75 6.87
C PHE A 233 -3.53 24.94 8.16
N TRP A 234 -4.63 24.33 8.63
CA TRP A 234 -4.67 23.61 9.89
C TRP A 234 -3.94 22.25 9.85
N TYR A 235 -3.92 21.56 8.71
CA TYR A 235 -3.07 20.37 8.51
C TYR A 235 -1.58 20.72 8.44
N ASN A 236 -1.22 21.94 8.03
CA ASN A 236 0.14 22.48 8.01
C ASN A 236 0.42 23.45 9.16
N PHE A 237 -0.37 23.38 10.25
CA PHE A 237 -0.26 24.27 11.41
C PHE A 237 1.14 24.21 12.02
N LYS A 238 1.68 25.37 12.40
CA LYS A 238 2.97 25.50 13.08
C LYS A 238 2.76 26.30 14.35
N SER A 239 2.96 25.64 15.49
CA SER A 239 2.84 26.27 16.80
C SER A 239 4.14 26.95 17.20
N TRP A 240 4.06 28.13 17.81
CA TRP A 240 5.15 28.74 18.56
C TRP A 240 5.15 28.36 20.05
N ARG A 241 4.12 27.64 20.54
CA ARG A 241 4.00 27.23 21.95
C ARG A 241 5.22 26.42 22.38
N GLU A 242 5.82 26.85 23.47
CA GLU A 242 6.94 26.19 24.13
C GLU A 242 6.44 25.42 25.37
N PHE A 243 7.25 24.51 25.90
CA PHE A 243 6.89 23.67 27.06
C PHE A 243 8.03 23.63 28.08
N PRO A 244 8.29 24.75 28.81
CA PRO A 244 9.40 24.85 29.75
C PRO A 244 9.18 24.01 31.01
N ASP A 245 7.92 23.80 31.42
CA ASP A 245 7.58 23.06 32.64
C ASP A 245 7.85 21.55 32.53
N ASP A 246 8.06 21.03 31.32
CA ASP A 246 8.46 19.65 31.05
C ASP A 246 9.99 19.42 31.20
N ASP A 247 10.78 20.46 31.51
CA ASP A 247 12.22 20.34 31.77
C ASP A 247 12.50 19.72 33.15
N GLU A 248 12.81 18.41 33.15
CA GLU A 248 13.13 17.65 34.37
C GLU A 248 14.48 18.05 34.99
N TYR A 249 15.47 18.45 34.18
CA TYR A 249 16.83 18.71 34.64
C TYR A 249 17.12 20.20 34.79
N ASP A 250 17.60 20.59 35.97
CA ASP A 250 17.98 21.96 36.28
C ASP A 250 19.44 22.24 35.88
N LEU A 251 19.64 23.17 34.94
CA LEU A 251 20.96 23.51 34.41
C LEU A 251 21.89 24.18 35.43
N GLU A 252 21.36 24.69 36.55
CA GLU A 252 22.16 25.26 37.65
C GLU A 252 22.77 24.17 38.54
N GLN A 253 22.22 22.95 38.53
CA GLN A 253 22.70 21.81 39.31
C GLN A 253 23.86 21.06 38.61
N ALA A 254 24.42 21.65 37.55
CA ALA A 254 25.46 21.02 36.73
C ALA A 254 26.85 21.07 37.37
N GLU A 255 27.30 19.93 37.89
CA GLU A 255 28.65 19.76 38.46
C GLU A 255 29.80 20.00 37.44
N SER A 256 29.54 19.86 36.15
CA SER A 256 30.52 20.08 35.09
C SER A 256 29.87 20.58 33.79
N ARG A 257 30.68 21.14 32.88
CA ARG A 257 30.23 21.58 31.55
C ARG A 257 29.66 20.42 30.73
N GLU A 258 30.25 19.24 30.85
CA GLU A 258 29.81 18.02 30.19
C GLU A 258 28.49 17.52 30.78
N HIS A 259 28.31 17.60 32.10
CA HIS A 259 27.03 17.33 32.77
C HIS A 259 25.94 18.33 32.35
N LYS A 260 26.24 19.63 32.28
CA LYS A 260 25.33 20.66 31.77
C LYS A 260 24.85 20.34 30.34
N ARG A 261 25.78 20.03 29.43
CA ARG A 261 25.46 19.64 28.04
C ARG A 261 24.65 18.34 27.95
N TRP A 262 24.81 17.43 28.91
CA TRP A 262 23.98 16.23 28.98
C TRP A 262 22.56 16.58 29.42
N MET A 263 22.38 17.42 30.44
CA MET A 263 21.06 17.89 30.90
C MET A 263 20.33 18.70 29.83
N GLU A 264 21.01 19.65 29.16
CA GLU A 264 20.48 20.39 28.00
C GLU A 264 19.92 19.45 26.92
N ARG A 265 20.59 18.32 26.66
CA ARG A 265 20.13 17.30 25.70
C ARG A 265 18.97 16.45 26.20
N GLN A 266 18.79 16.28 27.50
CA GLN A 266 17.61 15.58 28.03
C GLN A 266 16.39 16.49 28.00
N ASN A 267 16.51 17.74 28.48
CA ASN A 267 15.46 18.75 28.38
C ASN A 267 15.01 18.95 26.94
N ALA A 268 15.94 19.08 25.99
CA ALA A 268 15.60 19.18 24.56
C ALA A 268 14.77 17.98 24.04
N LYS A 269 14.98 16.76 24.55
CA LYS A 269 14.13 15.59 24.20
C LYS A 269 12.76 15.66 24.87
N LEU A 270 12.68 16.12 26.11
CA LEU A 270 11.41 16.30 26.83
C LEU A 270 10.56 17.36 26.13
N GLN A 271 11.14 18.53 25.80
CA GLN A 271 10.50 19.57 24.99
C GLN A 271 10.09 19.06 23.60
N GLU A 272 10.93 18.28 22.90
CA GLU A 272 10.57 17.71 21.59
C GLU A 272 9.40 16.71 21.73
N LYS A 273 9.35 15.94 22.82
CA LYS A 273 8.25 15.02 23.14
C LYS A 273 6.96 15.78 23.47
N ALA A 274 7.02 16.84 24.28
CA ALA A 274 5.90 17.71 24.59
C ALA A 274 5.32 18.36 23.32
N LYS A 275 6.18 18.94 22.49
CA LYS A 275 5.81 19.47 21.16
C LYS A 275 5.15 18.41 20.29
N LYS A 276 5.64 17.17 20.25
CA LYS A 276 5.01 16.07 19.50
C LYS A 276 3.62 15.70 20.04
N VAL A 277 3.41 15.73 21.35
CA VAL A 277 2.09 15.53 21.98
C VAL A 277 1.13 16.66 21.58
N GLU A 278 1.57 17.91 21.63
CA GLU A 278 0.78 19.07 21.21
C GLU A 278 0.41 19.02 19.72
N TYR A 279 1.39 18.74 18.85
CA TYR A 279 1.12 18.54 17.42
C TYR A 279 0.11 17.41 17.19
N ALA A 280 0.16 16.32 17.95
CA ALA A 280 -0.83 15.25 17.88
C ALA A 280 -2.22 15.70 18.38
N ARG A 281 -2.30 16.48 19.47
CA ARG A 281 -3.55 17.04 20.01
C ARG A 281 -4.25 17.95 19.00
N VAL A 282 -3.51 18.92 18.42
CA VAL A 282 -4.03 19.78 17.35
C VAL A 282 -4.39 18.94 16.11
N ARG A 283 -3.59 17.94 15.74
CA ARG A 283 -3.91 17.05 14.61
C ARG A 283 -5.22 16.30 14.82
N ILE A 284 -5.54 15.88 16.05
CA ILE A 284 -6.82 15.25 16.42
C ILE A 284 -7.98 16.23 16.31
N LEU A 285 -7.84 17.48 16.77
CA LEU A 285 -8.84 18.54 16.60
C LEU A 285 -9.24 18.71 15.13
N VAL A 286 -8.24 18.81 14.24
CA VAL A 286 -8.47 18.98 12.80
C VAL A 286 -9.15 17.75 12.19
N ASP A 287 -8.72 16.53 12.56
CA ASP A 287 -9.33 15.30 12.05
C ASP A 287 -10.75 15.06 12.56
N ASN A 288 -11.06 15.45 13.80
CA ASN A 288 -12.42 15.38 14.35
C ASN A 288 -13.34 16.37 13.64
N ALA A 289 -12.89 17.63 13.47
CA ALA A 289 -13.61 18.64 12.73
C ALA A 289 -13.88 18.19 11.28
N TYR A 290 -12.84 17.74 10.54
CA TYR A 290 -12.97 17.33 9.14
C TYR A 290 -13.93 16.14 8.93
N LYS A 291 -14.07 15.25 9.92
CA LYS A 291 -15.06 14.15 9.89
C LYS A 291 -16.48 14.64 10.14
N LYS A 292 -16.65 15.73 10.89
CA LYS A 292 -17.95 16.24 11.40
C LYS A 292 -18.48 17.47 10.65
N ASP A 293 -17.65 18.13 9.85
CA ASP A 293 -18.04 19.30 9.03
C ASP A 293 -19.15 18.93 8.02
N PRO A 294 -20.34 19.54 8.11
CA PRO A 294 -21.46 19.25 7.21
C PRO A 294 -21.12 19.47 5.72
N ARG A 295 -20.27 20.46 5.41
CA ARG A 295 -19.87 20.82 4.04
C ARG A 295 -18.98 19.72 3.43
N ILE A 296 -18.09 19.15 4.24
CA ILE A 296 -17.24 18.01 3.86
C ILE A 296 -18.07 16.73 3.75
N GLN A 297 -19.04 16.53 4.64
CA GLN A 297 -19.96 15.38 4.58
C GLN A 297 -20.80 15.39 3.29
N ARG A 298 -21.46 16.51 2.96
CA ARG A 298 -22.20 16.69 1.69
C ARG A 298 -21.33 16.33 0.47
N ARG A 299 -20.14 16.94 0.35
CA ARG A 299 -19.19 16.66 -0.74
C ARG A 299 -18.82 15.18 -0.86
N LYS A 300 -18.62 14.51 0.28
CA LYS A 300 -18.23 13.09 0.35
C LYS A 300 -19.40 12.14 0.06
N GLU A 301 -20.62 12.55 0.33
CA GLU A 301 -21.83 11.82 -0.04
C GLU A 301 -22.14 11.96 -1.53
N GLU A 302 -21.98 13.15 -2.08
CA GLU A 302 -22.05 13.43 -3.53
C GLU A 302 -21.01 12.60 -4.31
N GLU A 303 -19.73 12.58 -3.89
CA GLU A 303 -18.69 11.77 -4.54
C GLU A 303 -19.03 10.26 -4.50
N LYS A 304 -19.55 9.77 -3.38
CA LYS A 304 -20.01 8.38 -3.26
C LYS A 304 -21.19 8.09 -4.19
N ALA A 305 -22.18 8.98 -4.23
CA ALA A 305 -23.36 8.86 -5.07
C ALA A 305 -23.00 8.89 -6.57
N GLU A 306 -22.12 9.81 -6.99
CA GLU A 306 -21.60 9.85 -8.37
C GLU A 306 -20.84 8.57 -8.72
N LYS A 307 -19.97 8.10 -7.83
CA LYS A 307 -19.20 6.86 -8.00
C LYS A 307 -20.09 5.62 -8.05
N GLN A 308 -21.21 5.61 -7.32
CA GLN A 308 -22.23 4.57 -7.38
C GLN A 308 -23.01 4.64 -8.70
N ARG A 309 -23.56 5.81 -9.07
CA ARG A 309 -24.22 6.02 -10.37
C ARG A 309 -23.33 5.64 -11.54
N ARG A 310 -22.02 5.92 -11.47
CA ARG A 310 -21.03 5.53 -12.49
C ARG A 310 -20.75 4.01 -12.53
N ARG A 311 -20.91 3.29 -11.40
CA ARG A 311 -20.85 1.82 -11.37
C ARG A 311 -22.12 1.20 -11.94
N GLU A 312 -23.27 1.71 -11.55
CA GLU A 312 -24.59 1.29 -12.03
C GLU A 312 -24.72 1.54 -13.54
N ALA A 313 -24.33 2.71 -14.05
CA ALA A 313 -24.30 3.02 -15.47
C ALA A 313 -23.37 2.06 -16.26
N LYS A 314 -22.20 1.71 -15.72
CA LYS A 314 -21.30 0.71 -16.35
C LYS A 314 -21.90 -0.69 -16.34
N TYR A 315 -22.59 -1.08 -15.27
CA TYR A 315 -23.28 -2.36 -15.19
C TYR A 315 -24.44 -2.44 -16.19
N LEU A 316 -25.26 -1.40 -16.27
CA LEU A 316 -26.37 -1.29 -17.23
C LEU A 316 -25.86 -1.28 -18.68
N ALA A 317 -24.80 -0.51 -18.98
CA ALA A 317 -24.19 -0.49 -20.31
C ALA A 317 -23.64 -1.86 -20.71
N LYS A 318 -22.96 -2.57 -19.79
CA LYS A 318 -22.49 -3.95 -20.06
C LYS A 318 -23.67 -4.89 -20.31
N LYS A 319 -24.73 -4.82 -19.48
CA LYS A 319 -25.92 -5.67 -19.64
C LYS A 319 -26.61 -5.44 -20.98
N LEU A 320 -26.72 -4.18 -21.42
CA LEU A 320 -27.30 -3.84 -22.72
C LEU A 320 -26.44 -4.33 -23.88
N GLN A 321 -25.11 -4.21 -23.80
CA GLN A 321 -24.19 -4.79 -24.79
C GLN A 321 -24.24 -6.32 -24.84
N GLU A 322 -24.40 -6.98 -23.70
CA GLU A 322 -24.53 -8.44 -23.60
C GLU A 322 -25.86 -8.92 -24.19
N GLU A 323 -26.96 -8.19 -23.97
CA GLU A 323 -28.27 -8.44 -24.58
C GLU A 323 -28.27 -8.18 -26.09
N GLU A 324 -27.62 -7.11 -26.56
CA GLU A 324 -27.45 -6.79 -27.97
C GLU A 324 -26.59 -7.84 -28.69
N ALA A 325 -25.48 -8.26 -28.07
CA ALA A 325 -24.64 -9.34 -28.61
C ALA A 325 -25.39 -10.69 -28.65
N ALA A 326 -26.19 -11.02 -27.63
CA ALA A 326 -27.01 -12.22 -27.64
C ALA A 326 -28.06 -12.21 -28.77
N LYS A 327 -28.70 -11.06 -29.01
CA LYS A 327 -29.63 -10.87 -30.14
C LYS A 327 -28.92 -11.01 -31.49
N ALA A 328 -27.74 -10.41 -31.65
CA ALA A 328 -26.96 -10.51 -32.88
C ALA A 328 -26.50 -11.95 -33.17
N VAL A 329 -26.11 -12.72 -32.15
CA VAL A 329 -25.74 -14.15 -32.28
C VAL A 329 -26.94 -15.00 -32.69
N GLU A 330 -28.13 -14.76 -32.11
CA GLU A 330 -29.34 -15.48 -32.49
C GLU A 330 -29.83 -15.11 -33.92
N GLU A 331 -29.74 -13.84 -34.30
CA GLU A 331 -30.04 -13.40 -35.68
C GLU A 331 -29.08 -14.03 -36.70
N GLU A 332 -27.78 -14.10 -36.39
CA GLU A 332 -26.79 -14.80 -37.23
C GLU A 332 -27.09 -16.30 -37.33
N ARG A 333 -27.54 -16.93 -36.23
CA ARG A 333 -27.93 -18.35 -36.19
C ARG A 333 -29.13 -18.60 -37.11
N ILE A 334 -30.18 -17.78 -37.01
CA ILE A 334 -31.38 -17.86 -37.85
C ILE A 334 -31.01 -17.65 -39.33
N ARG A 335 -30.17 -16.65 -39.64
CA ARG A 335 -29.72 -16.37 -41.01
C ARG A 335 -28.95 -17.55 -41.62
N LYS A 336 -28.04 -18.18 -40.86
CA LYS A 336 -27.31 -19.39 -41.30
C LYS A 336 -28.24 -20.59 -41.50
N GLU A 337 -29.24 -20.75 -40.63
CA GLU A 337 -30.25 -21.80 -40.76
C GLU A 337 -31.08 -21.62 -42.05
N GLU A 338 -31.57 -20.40 -42.32
CA GLU A 338 -32.27 -20.07 -43.57
C GLU A 338 -31.42 -20.28 -44.82
N GLU A 339 -30.16 -19.84 -44.80
CA GLU A 339 -29.24 -20.00 -45.93
C GLU A 339 -28.94 -21.48 -46.20
N SER A 340 -28.74 -22.29 -45.14
CA SER A 340 -28.55 -23.74 -45.27
C SER A 340 -29.79 -24.43 -45.86
N LYS A 341 -30.99 -23.99 -45.49
CA LYS A 341 -32.26 -24.51 -46.02
C LYS A 341 -32.44 -24.15 -47.48
N LYS A 342 -32.21 -22.88 -47.86
CA LYS A 342 -32.26 -22.41 -49.26
C LYS A 342 -31.23 -23.15 -50.12
N ALA A 343 -30.02 -23.38 -49.61
CA ALA A 343 -28.99 -24.16 -50.29
C ALA A 343 -29.39 -25.64 -50.47
N ALA A 344 -30.00 -26.27 -49.45
CA ALA A 344 -30.50 -27.64 -49.54
C ALA A 344 -31.64 -27.77 -50.57
N GLU A 345 -32.59 -26.84 -50.58
CA GLU A 345 -33.68 -26.78 -51.56
C GLU A 345 -33.15 -26.59 -52.99
N ALA A 346 -32.19 -25.67 -53.20
CA ALA A 346 -31.53 -25.44 -54.48
C ALA A 346 -30.73 -26.68 -54.97
N ALA A 347 -30.03 -27.37 -54.06
CA ALA A 347 -29.31 -28.61 -54.37
C ALA A 347 -30.28 -29.75 -54.75
N LEU A 348 -31.43 -29.85 -54.09
CA LEU A 348 -32.49 -30.81 -54.44
C LEU A 348 -33.09 -30.47 -55.81
N HIS A 349 -33.31 -29.19 -56.11
CA HIS A 349 -33.77 -28.75 -57.43
C HIS A 349 -32.76 -29.08 -58.54
N GLN A 350 -31.46 -28.80 -58.34
CA GLN A 350 -30.41 -29.21 -59.28
C GLN A 350 -30.34 -30.73 -59.49
N LYS A 351 -30.49 -31.53 -58.43
CA LYS A 351 -30.57 -33.00 -58.55
C LYS A 351 -31.75 -33.42 -59.42
N LYS A 352 -32.94 -32.85 -59.21
CA LYS A 352 -34.14 -33.09 -60.05
C LYS A 352 -33.91 -32.69 -61.51
N LEU A 353 -33.26 -31.56 -61.78
CA LEU A 353 -32.93 -31.15 -63.16
C LEU A 353 -31.93 -32.10 -63.83
N LYS A 354 -30.82 -32.43 -63.16
CA LYS A 354 -29.81 -33.39 -63.65
C LYS A 354 -30.39 -34.79 -63.86
N GLU A 355 -31.38 -35.20 -63.07
CA GLU A 355 -32.09 -36.47 -63.27
C GLU A 355 -33.02 -36.43 -64.50
N LYS A 356 -33.77 -35.32 -64.70
CA LYS A 356 -34.58 -35.10 -65.90
C LYS A 356 -33.72 -35.09 -67.17
N GLU A 357 -32.60 -34.37 -67.14
CA GLU A 357 -31.62 -34.32 -68.23
C GLU A 357 -31.04 -35.70 -68.54
N LYS A 358 -30.58 -36.45 -67.53
CA LYS A 358 -30.13 -37.84 -67.69
C LYS A 358 -31.21 -38.75 -68.28
N LYS A 359 -32.49 -38.54 -67.93
CA LYS A 359 -33.63 -39.27 -68.50
C LYS A 359 -33.86 -38.91 -69.98
N LEU A 360 -33.73 -37.64 -70.38
CA LEU A 360 -33.81 -37.20 -71.78
C LEU A 360 -32.63 -37.75 -72.59
N LEU A 361 -31.40 -37.59 -72.10
CA LEU A 361 -30.19 -38.11 -72.71
C LEU A 361 -30.25 -39.63 -72.94
N ARG A 362 -30.82 -40.39 -71.98
CA ARG A 362 -31.07 -41.84 -72.16
C ARG A 362 -32.05 -42.13 -73.29
N LYS A 363 -33.14 -41.37 -73.43
CA LYS A 363 -34.09 -41.53 -74.54
C LYS A 363 -33.41 -41.28 -75.88
N GLU A 364 -32.59 -40.25 -75.99
CA GLU A 364 -31.92 -39.90 -77.25
C GLU A 364 -30.85 -40.92 -77.65
N LYS A 365 -30.06 -41.44 -76.69
CA LYS A 365 -29.14 -42.57 -76.95
C LYS A 365 -29.87 -43.82 -77.43
N THR A 366 -31.05 -44.13 -76.88
CA THR A 366 -31.89 -45.23 -77.38
C THR A 366 -32.42 -44.95 -78.78
N ARG A 367 -32.87 -43.72 -79.09
CA ARG A 367 -33.29 -43.32 -80.45
C ARG A 367 -32.15 -43.49 -81.46
N LEU A 368 -30.93 -43.06 -81.14
CA LEU A 368 -29.77 -43.25 -82.03
C LEU A 368 -29.52 -44.74 -82.34
N ARG A 369 -29.57 -45.61 -81.33
CA ARG A 369 -29.44 -47.07 -81.51
C ARG A 369 -30.51 -47.62 -82.45
N THR A 370 -31.78 -47.25 -82.27
CA THR A 370 -32.87 -47.68 -83.15
C THR A 370 -32.67 -47.21 -84.60
N LEU A 371 -32.20 -45.97 -84.81
CA LEU A 371 -31.97 -45.43 -86.14
C LEU A 371 -30.72 -45.99 -86.83
N ALA A 372 -29.73 -46.42 -86.07
CA ALA A 372 -28.50 -47.04 -86.57
C ALA A 372 -28.61 -48.56 -86.77
N ALA A 373 -29.55 -49.25 -86.12
CA ALA A 373 -29.77 -50.69 -86.28
C ALA A 373 -29.84 -51.19 -87.74
N PRO A 374 -30.66 -50.59 -88.65
CA PRO A 374 -30.68 -51.01 -90.06
C PRO A 374 -29.40 -50.66 -90.83
N VAL A 375 -28.56 -49.77 -90.32
CA VAL A 375 -27.26 -49.41 -90.91
C VAL A 375 -26.17 -50.39 -90.50
N ILE A 376 -26.21 -50.89 -89.25
CA ILE A 376 -25.29 -51.94 -88.77
C ILE A 376 -25.62 -53.29 -89.41
N ALA A 377 -26.90 -53.56 -89.69
CA ALA A 377 -27.34 -54.80 -90.33
C ALA A 377 -26.85 -54.94 -91.79
N ASP A 378 -26.49 -53.84 -92.46
CA ASP A 378 -25.93 -53.84 -93.81
C ASP A 378 -24.40 -53.72 -93.76
N SER A 379 -23.73 -54.84 -93.99
CA SER A 379 -22.28 -55.00 -93.86
C SER A 379 -21.45 -54.19 -94.87
N HIS A 380 -22.07 -53.56 -95.88
CA HIS A 380 -21.39 -52.68 -96.84
C HIS A 380 -20.89 -51.36 -96.24
N PHE A 381 -21.44 -50.92 -95.10
CA PHE A 381 -21.11 -49.60 -94.53
C PHE A 381 -19.94 -49.59 -93.55
N GLY A 382 -19.41 -50.75 -93.15
CA GLY A 382 -18.24 -50.84 -92.25
C GLY A 382 -18.46 -50.28 -90.85
N LEU A 383 -19.72 -50.16 -90.41
CA LEU A 383 -20.11 -49.62 -89.10
C LEU A 383 -20.56 -50.75 -88.17
N SER A 384 -19.98 -50.80 -86.97
CA SER A 384 -20.32 -51.79 -85.94
C SER A 384 -21.15 -51.18 -84.80
N GLU A 385 -21.71 -52.03 -83.94
CA GLU A 385 -22.40 -51.61 -82.71
C GLU A 385 -21.50 -50.79 -81.78
N ALA A 386 -20.19 -51.11 -81.71
CA ALA A 386 -19.20 -50.35 -80.95
C ALA A 386 -19.04 -48.89 -81.45
N ASN A 387 -19.25 -48.65 -82.74
CA ASN A 387 -19.22 -47.29 -83.30
C ASN A 387 -20.44 -46.46 -82.85
N VAL A 388 -21.62 -47.09 -82.73
CA VAL A 388 -22.83 -46.43 -82.21
C VAL A 388 -22.72 -46.18 -80.70
N GLU A 389 -22.15 -47.11 -79.94
CA GLU A 389 -21.88 -46.88 -78.51
C GLU A 389 -20.83 -45.79 -78.28
N SER A 390 -19.80 -45.70 -79.12
CA SER A 390 -18.83 -44.60 -79.08
C SER A 390 -19.50 -43.24 -79.27
N ALA A 391 -20.34 -43.10 -80.30
CA ALA A 391 -21.13 -41.88 -80.53
C ALA A 391 -22.15 -41.62 -79.39
N CYS A 392 -22.76 -42.68 -78.83
CA CYS A 392 -23.58 -42.55 -77.63
C CYS A 392 -22.78 -42.12 -76.41
N ALA A 393 -21.49 -42.41 -76.30
CA ALA A 393 -20.67 -42.05 -75.14
C ALA A 393 -20.13 -40.62 -75.22
N SER A 394 -19.72 -40.16 -76.41
CA SER A 394 -19.05 -38.87 -76.63
C SER A 394 -19.99 -37.68 -76.80
N LEU A 395 -21.16 -37.88 -77.43
CA LEU A 395 -22.06 -36.79 -77.79
C LEU A 395 -22.96 -36.33 -76.64
N ASP A 396 -23.15 -35.02 -76.54
CA ASP A 396 -24.12 -34.41 -75.61
C ASP A 396 -25.58 -34.57 -76.12
N MET A 397 -26.54 -34.12 -75.31
CA MET A 397 -27.98 -34.25 -75.60
C MET A 397 -28.41 -33.51 -76.89
N GLU A 398 -27.86 -32.33 -77.17
CA GLU A 398 -28.22 -31.54 -78.34
C GLU A 398 -27.56 -32.09 -79.60
N GLN A 399 -26.31 -32.55 -79.49
CA GLN A 399 -25.57 -33.22 -80.54
C GLN A 399 -26.23 -34.56 -80.93
N LEU A 400 -26.62 -35.38 -79.95
CA LEU A 400 -27.36 -36.63 -80.17
C LEU A 400 -28.69 -36.36 -80.85
N LYS A 401 -29.44 -35.36 -80.39
CA LYS A 401 -30.73 -35.00 -80.97
C LYS A 401 -30.59 -34.53 -82.42
N LYS A 402 -29.64 -33.61 -82.68
CA LYS A 402 -29.33 -33.11 -84.03
C LYS A 402 -28.87 -34.23 -84.97
N LEU A 403 -28.14 -35.23 -84.46
CA LEU A 403 -27.75 -36.41 -85.21
C LEU A 403 -28.96 -37.31 -85.52
N CYS A 404 -29.83 -37.60 -84.55
CA CYS A 404 -31.04 -38.39 -84.75
C CYS A 404 -32.02 -37.71 -85.73
N ASP A 405 -32.30 -36.42 -85.54
CA ASP A 405 -33.15 -35.62 -86.45
C ASP A 405 -32.56 -35.59 -87.88
N GLY A 406 -31.23 -35.52 -88.01
CA GLY A 406 -30.52 -35.59 -89.30
C GLY A 406 -30.50 -36.99 -89.93
N MET A 407 -30.65 -38.05 -89.14
CA MET A 407 -30.73 -39.44 -89.59
C MET A 407 -32.15 -39.82 -90.00
N ASP A 408 -33.19 -39.33 -89.32
CA ASP A 408 -34.60 -39.61 -89.64
C ASP A 408 -34.99 -39.19 -91.07
N SER A 409 -34.39 -38.11 -91.58
CA SER A 409 -34.64 -37.57 -92.92
C SER A 409 -33.86 -38.26 -94.05
N LYS A 410 -33.15 -39.38 -93.78
CA LYS A 410 -32.24 -40.02 -94.74
C LYS A 410 -32.45 -41.53 -94.90
N ASP A 411 -32.01 -42.03 -96.04
CA ASP A 411 -31.90 -43.45 -96.36
C ASP A 411 -30.74 -44.13 -95.60
N ALA A 412 -30.59 -45.45 -95.72
CA ALA A 412 -29.56 -46.20 -95.00
C ALA A 412 -28.13 -45.69 -95.30
N ALA A 413 -27.83 -45.34 -96.57
CA ALA A 413 -26.53 -44.80 -96.94
C ALA A 413 -26.31 -43.37 -96.41
N GLY A 414 -27.35 -42.51 -96.42
CA GLY A 414 -27.31 -41.18 -95.82
C GLY A 414 -27.14 -41.21 -94.29
N LYS A 415 -27.76 -42.18 -93.61
CA LYS A 415 -27.57 -42.45 -92.17
C LYS A 415 -26.14 -42.92 -91.87
N ALA A 416 -25.60 -43.86 -92.65
CA ALA A 416 -24.23 -44.35 -92.52
C ALA A 416 -23.18 -43.24 -92.67
N ARG A 417 -23.36 -42.35 -93.65
CA ARG A 417 -22.46 -41.20 -93.87
C ARG A 417 -22.49 -40.22 -92.70
N LEU A 418 -23.66 -39.93 -92.12
CA LEU A 418 -23.75 -39.06 -90.95
C LEU A 418 -23.04 -39.64 -89.73
N LEU A 419 -23.29 -40.92 -89.41
CA LEU A 419 -22.64 -41.57 -88.27
C LEU A 419 -21.10 -41.61 -88.45
N SER A 420 -20.63 -42.02 -89.63
CA SER A 420 -19.20 -42.04 -89.99
C SER A 420 -18.54 -40.66 -89.90
N ASN A 421 -19.23 -39.59 -90.31
CA ASN A 421 -18.68 -38.24 -90.24
C ASN A 421 -18.50 -37.77 -88.79
N VAL A 422 -19.46 -38.07 -87.90
CA VAL A 422 -19.35 -37.74 -86.47
C VAL A 422 -18.20 -38.52 -85.81
N LEU A 423 -18.06 -39.81 -86.14
CA LEU A 423 -16.98 -40.67 -85.64
C LEU A 423 -15.60 -40.23 -86.13
N ARG A 424 -15.47 -39.77 -87.38
CA ARG A 424 -14.22 -39.16 -87.88
C ARG A 424 -13.87 -37.86 -87.17
N ASN A 425 -14.87 -37.06 -86.81
CA ASN A 425 -14.66 -35.80 -86.08
C ASN A 425 -14.18 -36.07 -84.64
N GLU A 426 -14.69 -37.13 -84.01
CA GLU A 426 -14.21 -37.68 -82.73
C GLU A 426 -12.74 -38.14 -82.78
N SER A 427 -12.27 -38.71 -83.90
CA SER A 427 -10.85 -39.02 -84.08
C SER A 427 -10.00 -37.74 -84.22
N SER A 428 -10.50 -36.73 -84.94
CA SER A 428 -9.78 -35.46 -85.11
C SER A 428 -9.69 -34.63 -83.82
N SER A 429 -10.62 -34.78 -82.87
CA SER A 429 -10.62 -34.04 -81.61
C SER A 429 -9.70 -34.63 -80.53
N LYS A 430 -9.25 -35.88 -80.68
CA LYS A 430 -8.34 -36.55 -79.73
C LYS A 430 -6.86 -36.28 -79.98
N GLU A 431 -6.48 -35.90 -81.20
CA GLU A 431 -5.09 -35.58 -81.56
C GLU A 431 -4.61 -34.20 -81.03
N ALA A 432 -5.54 -33.32 -80.62
CA ALA A 432 -5.26 -31.92 -80.32
C ALA A 432 -5.09 -31.58 -78.82
N LYS A 433 -5.03 -32.56 -77.91
CA LYS A 433 -4.79 -32.35 -76.47
C LYS A 433 -3.79 -33.33 -75.87
N LYS A 434 -2.56 -33.33 -76.40
CA LYS A 434 -1.41 -33.98 -75.75
C LYS A 434 -0.07 -33.30 -76.07
N ILE A 435 0.08 -32.03 -75.66
CA ILE A 435 1.34 -31.37 -75.29
C ILE A 435 0.96 -30.18 -74.40
N GLU A 436 1.77 -29.95 -73.35
CA GLU A 436 1.68 -28.96 -72.26
C GLU A 436 1.10 -29.46 -70.93
N GLY A 437 2.03 -29.71 -70.01
CA GLY A 437 1.80 -30.32 -68.71
C GLY A 437 3.11 -30.61 -67.98
N ASN A 438 3.96 -29.58 -67.80
CA ASN A 438 4.91 -29.56 -66.69
C ASN A 438 5.25 -28.12 -66.33
N GLY A 439 4.93 -27.71 -65.10
CA GLY A 439 5.19 -26.35 -64.61
C GLY A 439 6.53 -26.22 -63.92
N VAL A 440 6.98 -24.97 -63.76
CA VAL A 440 7.99 -24.58 -62.76
C VAL A 440 7.58 -23.21 -62.18
N GLU A 441 7.76 -23.05 -60.88
CA GLU A 441 7.77 -21.77 -60.15
C GLU A 441 8.64 -20.69 -60.85
N PRO A 442 8.38 -19.40 -60.58
CA PRO A 442 9.48 -18.47 -60.48
C PRO A 442 9.50 -17.69 -59.16
N SER A 443 10.51 -18.02 -58.37
CA SER A 443 11.16 -17.12 -57.40
C SER A 443 11.44 -15.73 -58.00
N ALA A 444 11.46 -14.72 -57.12
CA ALA A 444 11.70 -13.32 -57.45
C ALA A 444 13.02 -13.01 -58.20
N PRO A 445 13.09 -11.88 -58.92
CA PRO A 445 14.35 -11.18 -59.20
C PRO A 445 14.54 -9.96 -58.28
N LYS A 446 15.75 -9.81 -57.75
CA LYS A 446 16.33 -8.50 -57.41
C LYS A 446 17.07 -7.98 -58.65
N SER A 447 17.02 -6.68 -58.92
CA SER A 447 18.21 -5.81 -59.04
C SER A 447 17.89 -4.45 -59.67
N ASN A 448 18.60 -3.42 -59.17
CA ASN A 448 19.19 -2.29 -59.90
C ASN A 448 18.32 -1.37 -60.82
N SER A 449 18.67 -0.11 -61.08
CA SER A 449 19.49 0.88 -60.36
C SER A 449 19.47 2.21 -61.11
N THR A 450 18.99 3.29 -60.51
CA THR A 450 19.30 4.72 -60.83
C THR A 450 18.60 5.58 -59.77
N GLY A 451 19.16 6.66 -59.22
CA GLY A 451 20.36 7.42 -59.61
C GLY A 451 19.97 8.78 -60.18
N GLY A 452 19.63 9.75 -59.31
CA GLY A 452 19.24 11.10 -59.74
C GLY A 452 19.17 12.10 -58.57
N ARG A 453 20.03 13.14 -58.60
CA ARG A 453 20.29 14.10 -57.50
C ARG A 453 20.72 15.46 -58.07
N ALA A 454 20.40 16.62 -57.49
CA ALA A 454 19.29 17.06 -56.64
C ALA A 454 19.42 18.59 -56.43
N THR A 455 18.30 19.30 -56.31
CA THR A 455 18.22 20.73 -55.96
C THR A 455 16.95 20.94 -55.13
N GLU A 456 16.98 21.46 -53.89
CA GLU A 456 17.25 22.86 -53.47
C GLU A 456 16.16 23.85 -53.98
N ALA A 457 15.49 24.68 -53.16
CA ALA A 457 15.70 25.01 -51.74
C ALA A 457 14.42 25.51 -51.00
N SER A 458 14.49 25.52 -49.67
CA SER A 458 13.84 26.41 -48.68
C SER A 458 12.37 26.87 -48.83
N ASN A 459 11.52 26.48 -47.86
CA ASN A 459 11.12 27.42 -46.80
C ASN A 459 10.51 26.75 -45.54
N SER A 460 10.56 27.49 -44.42
CA SER A 460 10.18 27.06 -43.07
C SER A 460 8.67 27.13 -42.78
N ILE A 461 8.14 26.22 -41.94
CA ILE A 461 7.44 26.55 -40.67
C ILE A 461 7.05 25.27 -39.89
N LEU A 462 7.09 25.40 -38.56
CA LEU A 462 6.84 24.40 -37.50
C LEU A 462 5.71 23.39 -37.74
N ASN A 463 5.97 22.12 -37.37
CA ASN A 463 4.98 21.31 -36.65
C ASN A 463 5.65 20.29 -35.71
N SER A 464 5.46 20.43 -34.40
CA SER A 464 6.09 19.59 -33.39
C SER A 464 5.34 18.28 -33.20
N TYR A 465 5.68 17.27 -34.00
CA TYR A 465 5.16 15.92 -33.80
C TYR A 465 5.84 15.24 -32.62
N GLU A 466 5.03 14.84 -31.63
CA GLU A 466 5.44 13.90 -30.59
C GLU A 466 6.02 12.63 -31.24
N LYS A 467 7.28 12.30 -30.93
CA LYS A 467 7.87 11.03 -31.35
C LYS A 467 7.10 9.92 -30.65
N LYS A 468 6.33 9.14 -31.42
CA LYS A 468 5.67 7.92 -30.93
C LYS A 468 6.73 6.97 -30.36
N GLU A 469 6.79 6.86 -29.03
CA GLU A 469 7.69 5.95 -28.34
C GLU A 469 7.48 4.52 -28.84
N ARG A 470 8.55 3.86 -29.27
CA ARG A 470 8.47 2.48 -29.78
C ARG A 470 8.04 1.57 -28.62
N PRO A 471 7.00 0.71 -28.77
CA PRO A 471 6.60 -0.20 -27.70
C PRO A 471 7.76 -1.09 -27.23
N TRP A 472 7.78 -1.44 -25.94
CA TRP A 472 8.82 -2.28 -25.36
C TRP A 472 8.62 -3.76 -25.70
N GLY A 473 9.64 -4.38 -26.31
CA GLY A 473 9.65 -5.82 -26.59
C GLY A 473 9.81 -6.66 -25.32
N LYS A 474 9.27 -7.89 -25.29
CA LYS A 474 9.41 -8.80 -24.14
C LYS A 474 10.89 -9.07 -23.80
N GLU A 475 11.74 -9.19 -24.82
CA GLU A 475 13.18 -9.37 -24.69
C GLU A 475 13.89 -8.08 -24.20
N GLU A 476 13.49 -6.91 -24.70
CA GLU A 476 13.98 -5.60 -24.22
C GLU A 476 13.71 -5.41 -22.72
N ILE A 477 12.52 -5.83 -22.25
CA ILE A 477 12.12 -5.76 -20.83
C ILE A 477 12.94 -6.72 -19.95
N GLU A 478 13.21 -7.94 -20.43
CA GLU A 478 14.04 -8.90 -19.70
C GLU A 478 15.52 -8.48 -19.66
N MET A 479 16.03 -7.86 -20.73
CA MET A 479 17.36 -7.22 -20.72
C MET A 479 17.42 -6.04 -19.75
N LEU A 480 16.41 -5.17 -19.73
CA LEU A 480 16.29 -4.08 -18.74
C LEU A 480 16.28 -4.61 -17.30
N ARG A 481 15.55 -5.70 -17.04
CA ARG A 481 15.51 -6.38 -15.72
C ARG A 481 16.89 -6.87 -15.30
N LYS A 482 17.62 -7.54 -16.19
CA LYS A 482 18.99 -8.00 -15.96
C LYS A 482 19.97 -6.84 -15.76
N ALA A 483 19.83 -5.76 -16.54
CA ALA A 483 20.66 -4.57 -16.42
C ALA A 483 20.50 -3.90 -15.03
N ILE A 484 19.26 -3.72 -14.58
CA ILE A 484 18.95 -3.10 -13.28
C ILE A 484 19.46 -3.94 -12.10
N GLN A 485 19.45 -5.27 -12.23
CA GLN A 485 20.00 -6.19 -11.23
C GLN A 485 21.54 -6.21 -11.25
N LYS A 486 22.17 -6.10 -12.43
CA LYS A 486 23.62 -6.07 -12.60
C LYS A 486 24.25 -4.74 -12.15
N TYR A 487 23.53 -3.63 -12.31
CA TYR A 487 23.98 -2.29 -11.96
C TYR A 487 23.06 -1.68 -10.87
N PRO A 488 23.34 -1.93 -9.57
CA PRO A 488 22.50 -1.48 -8.47
C PRO A 488 22.57 0.03 -8.19
N LYS A 489 21.79 0.51 -7.22
CA LYS A 489 21.85 1.91 -6.75
C LYS A 489 23.25 2.21 -6.17
N GLY A 490 23.96 3.18 -6.75
CA GLY A 490 25.34 3.53 -6.40
C GLY A 490 26.34 3.40 -7.56
N THR A 491 26.01 2.70 -8.65
CA THR A 491 26.85 2.68 -9.86
C THR A 491 26.95 4.07 -10.49
N SER A 492 28.15 4.58 -10.72
CA SER A 492 28.37 5.85 -11.44
C SER A 492 27.82 5.73 -12.88
N ARG A 493 27.21 6.80 -13.40
CA ARG A 493 26.57 6.83 -14.74
C ARG A 493 25.59 5.66 -15.00
N ARG A 494 24.93 5.16 -13.94
CA ARG A 494 24.07 3.96 -13.94
C ARG A 494 23.19 3.82 -15.18
N TRP A 495 22.49 4.88 -15.58
CA TRP A 495 21.53 4.83 -16.68
C TRP A 495 22.18 4.81 -18.08
N GLU A 496 23.36 5.40 -18.23
CA GLU A 496 24.17 5.29 -19.46
C GLU A 496 24.65 3.84 -19.63
N VAL A 497 25.20 3.25 -18.56
CA VAL A 497 25.67 1.84 -18.54
C VAL A 497 24.51 0.85 -18.75
N VAL A 498 23.34 1.11 -18.15
CA VAL A 498 22.13 0.30 -18.39
C VAL A 498 21.64 0.45 -19.84
N SER A 499 21.73 1.64 -20.44
CA SER A 499 21.39 1.86 -21.85
C SER A 499 22.30 1.09 -22.80
N GLU A 500 23.61 1.17 -22.56
CA GLU A 500 24.63 0.45 -23.34
C GLU A 500 24.45 -1.08 -23.21
N PHE A 501 24.15 -1.58 -22.00
CA PHE A 501 23.94 -3.00 -21.75
C PHE A 501 22.68 -3.59 -22.43
N ILE A 502 21.63 -2.79 -22.65
CA ILE A 502 20.42 -3.26 -23.36
C ILE A 502 20.65 -3.27 -24.88
N GLY A 503 21.62 -2.51 -25.40
CA GLY A 503 22.06 -2.53 -26.80
C GLY A 503 21.07 -1.95 -27.83
N THR A 504 19.80 -1.79 -27.47
CA THR A 504 18.82 -1.02 -28.24
C THR A 504 19.00 0.47 -27.99
N SER A 505 18.96 1.29 -29.05
CA SER A 505 19.19 2.74 -29.06
C SER A 505 18.11 3.58 -28.36
N ARG A 506 17.68 3.16 -27.17
CA ARG A 506 16.73 3.85 -26.29
C ARG A 506 17.42 5.00 -25.56
N SER A 507 16.69 6.07 -25.27
CA SER A 507 17.26 7.16 -24.48
C SER A 507 17.31 6.81 -22.98
N VAL A 508 18.20 7.49 -22.24
CA VAL A 508 18.25 7.42 -20.76
C VAL A 508 16.88 7.76 -20.14
N GLU A 509 16.12 8.67 -20.75
CA GLU A 509 14.78 9.06 -20.32
C GLU A 509 13.74 7.94 -20.55
N GLU A 510 13.77 7.26 -21.71
CA GLU A 510 12.92 6.09 -21.98
C GLU A 510 13.19 4.96 -20.98
N ILE A 511 14.46 4.72 -20.63
CA ILE A 511 14.88 3.70 -19.67
C ILE A 511 14.43 4.05 -18.24
N LEU A 512 14.58 5.31 -17.83
CA LEU A 512 14.07 5.81 -16.55
C LEU A 512 12.54 5.65 -16.46
N LYS A 513 11.83 6.03 -17.53
CA LYS A 513 10.38 5.92 -17.65
C LYS A 513 9.94 4.45 -17.57
N ALA A 514 10.53 3.57 -18.38
CA ALA A 514 10.23 2.14 -18.40
C ALA A 514 10.58 1.42 -17.10
N THR A 515 11.67 1.79 -16.43
CA THR A 515 11.98 1.27 -15.09
C THR A 515 10.84 1.60 -14.11
N LYS A 516 10.34 2.83 -14.16
CA LYS A 516 9.25 3.31 -13.28
C LYS A 516 7.88 2.73 -13.64
N THR A 517 7.58 2.49 -14.92
CA THR A 517 6.26 2.02 -15.38
C THR A 517 6.15 0.52 -15.59
N VAL A 518 7.18 -0.14 -16.12
CA VAL A 518 7.17 -1.56 -16.51
C VAL A 518 7.72 -2.48 -15.40
N LEU A 519 8.74 -2.04 -14.66
CA LEU A 519 9.35 -2.85 -13.60
C LEU A 519 8.82 -2.59 -12.18
N LEU A 520 8.44 -1.35 -11.86
CA LEU A 520 7.99 -0.97 -10.51
C LEU A 520 6.47 -1.06 -10.29
N GLN A 521 5.67 -1.35 -11.33
CA GLN A 521 4.27 -1.73 -11.11
C GLN A 521 4.20 -3.11 -10.45
N LYS A 522 3.46 -3.20 -9.34
CA LYS A 522 3.02 -4.50 -8.80
C LYS A 522 2.22 -5.22 -9.90
N PRO A 523 2.36 -6.54 -10.08
CA PRO A 523 1.60 -7.27 -11.08
C PRO A 523 0.10 -7.03 -10.85
N ASP A 524 -0.60 -6.69 -11.92
CA ASP A 524 -2.02 -6.40 -11.92
C ASP A 524 -2.79 -7.57 -11.30
N SER A 525 -3.44 -7.32 -10.17
CA SER A 525 -4.12 -8.34 -9.37
C SER A 525 -5.25 -9.04 -10.13
N SER A 526 -5.77 -8.42 -11.19
CA SER A 526 -6.75 -9.04 -12.08
C SER A 526 -6.19 -10.27 -12.82
N LYS A 527 -4.93 -10.20 -13.29
CA LYS A 527 -4.28 -11.28 -14.08
C LYS A 527 -3.53 -12.30 -13.23
N ALA A 528 -3.31 -11.99 -11.95
CA ALA A 528 -2.68 -12.91 -11.01
C ALA A 528 -3.54 -14.16 -10.73
N PHE A 529 -4.86 -14.04 -10.84
CA PHE A 529 -5.80 -15.15 -10.62
C PHE A 529 -5.82 -16.12 -11.81
N ASP A 530 -5.88 -15.61 -13.05
CA ASP A 530 -5.89 -16.44 -14.25
C ASP A 530 -4.59 -17.26 -14.39
N SER A 531 -3.42 -16.64 -14.14
CA SER A 531 -2.14 -17.35 -14.15
C SER A 531 -1.99 -18.37 -13.01
N PHE A 532 -2.80 -18.25 -11.94
CA PHE A 532 -2.88 -19.24 -10.87
C PHE A 532 -3.77 -20.44 -11.25
N LEU A 533 -4.82 -20.20 -12.06
CA LEU A 533 -5.66 -21.26 -12.63
C LEU A 533 -4.93 -22.06 -13.71
N GLU A 534 -4.22 -21.39 -14.64
CA GLU A 534 -3.42 -22.06 -15.69
C GLU A 534 -2.32 -22.99 -15.13
N LYS A 535 -1.81 -22.69 -13.92
CA LYS A 535 -0.72 -23.46 -13.30
C LYS A 535 -1.16 -24.70 -12.53
N ARG A 536 -2.47 -25.02 -12.49
CA ARG A 536 -2.97 -26.27 -11.91
C ARG A 536 -3.29 -27.28 -13.01
N LYS A 537 -2.62 -28.44 -12.99
CA LYS A 537 -3.05 -29.60 -13.79
C LYS A 537 -4.46 -30.03 -13.36
N PRO A 538 -5.36 -30.41 -14.29
CA PRO A 538 -6.70 -30.83 -13.93
C PRO A 538 -6.66 -32.12 -13.09
N THR A 539 -7.23 -32.08 -11.90
CA THR A 539 -7.47 -33.28 -11.08
C THR A 539 -8.82 -33.89 -11.48
N GLN A 540 -8.89 -35.22 -11.53
CA GLN A 540 -10.09 -35.94 -11.98
C GLN A 540 -11.30 -35.66 -11.08
N SER A 541 -12.48 -35.57 -11.70
CA SER A 541 -13.75 -35.37 -11.02
C SER A 541 -14.17 -36.61 -10.24
N ILE A 542 -14.16 -36.53 -8.91
CA ILE A 542 -14.81 -37.52 -8.05
C ILE A 542 -16.30 -37.20 -8.05
N ALA A 543 -17.11 -38.05 -8.68
CA ALA A 543 -18.54 -38.04 -8.49
C ALA A 543 -18.87 -38.63 -7.11
N SER A 544 -19.60 -37.88 -6.28
CA SER A 544 -20.19 -38.42 -5.05
C SER A 544 -21.71 -38.16 -5.09
N PRO A 545 -22.55 -39.17 -4.88
CA PRO A 545 -23.99 -39.04 -5.00
C PRO A 545 -24.60 -38.57 -3.67
N LEU A 546 -25.34 -37.47 -3.69
CA LEU A 546 -26.59 -37.36 -2.93
C LEU A 546 -27.40 -36.16 -3.45
N SER A 547 -28.48 -36.46 -4.14
CA SER A 547 -29.53 -35.49 -4.47
C SER A 547 -30.79 -35.95 -3.74
N THR A 548 -31.16 -35.23 -2.68
CA THR A 548 -32.54 -35.24 -2.21
C THR A 548 -32.97 -33.79 -2.07
N ARG A 549 -33.85 -33.39 -2.98
CA ARG A 549 -34.52 -32.10 -3.01
C ARG A 549 -35.66 -32.11 -2.01
N ASP A 550 -35.81 -31.02 -1.27
CA ASP A 550 -37.15 -30.53 -0.93
C ASP A 550 -37.19 -29.00 -1.06
N GLU A 551 -38.23 -28.53 -1.75
CA GLU A 551 -38.57 -27.12 -1.93
C GLU A 551 -39.78 -26.81 -1.07
N ILE A 552 -39.71 -25.79 -0.23
CA ILE A 552 -40.91 -25.14 0.32
C ILE A 552 -40.76 -23.63 0.15
N SER A 553 -41.43 -23.12 -0.89
CA SER A 553 -41.88 -21.73 -0.94
C SER A 553 -43.11 -21.59 -0.02
N SER A 554 -43.22 -20.48 0.70
CA SER A 554 -44.46 -20.10 1.37
C SER A 554 -44.54 -18.57 1.50
N THR A 555 -45.62 -18.01 0.97
CA THR A 555 -45.95 -16.58 0.91
C THR A 555 -47.05 -16.23 1.91
N GLU A 556 -46.93 -15.03 2.52
CA GLU A 556 -48.02 -14.21 3.08
C GLU A 556 -48.86 -14.74 4.28
N GLY A 557 -49.31 -13.80 5.13
CA GLY A 557 -50.35 -14.05 6.14
C GLY A 557 -50.18 -13.28 7.47
N ALA A 558 -51.01 -12.26 7.71
CA ALA A 558 -51.03 -11.47 8.95
C ALA A 558 -51.88 -12.11 10.07
N GLY A 559 -51.69 -11.73 11.35
CA GLY A 559 -52.66 -12.11 12.41
C GLY A 559 -52.26 -11.97 13.89
N THR A 560 -52.14 -10.74 14.39
CA THR A 560 -52.68 -10.22 15.68
C THR A 560 -52.68 -11.04 17.01
N ALA A 561 -52.22 -10.39 18.10
CA ALA A 561 -52.62 -10.57 19.53
C ALA A 561 -52.17 -11.84 20.31
N SER A 562 -51.99 -11.83 21.64
CA SER A 562 -51.80 -10.76 22.66
C SER A 562 -51.46 -11.38 24.03
N SER A 563 -50.77 -10.63 24.92
CA SER A 563 -50.66 -10.85 26.40
C SER A 563 -49.88 -12.10 26.87
N LYS A 564 -49.25 -12.18 28.06
CA LYS A 564 -48.96 -11.28 29.21
C LYS A 564 -47.66 -11.86 29.85
N ALA A 565 -46.58 -11.11 30.11
CA ALA A 565 -46.31 -10.18 31.22
C ALA A 565 -46.06 -10.82 32.60
N ALA A 566 -45.16 -10.19 33.38
CA ALA A 566 -44.60 -10.51 34.73
C ALA A 566 -43.39 -11.47 34.73
N ALA A 567 -42.14 -11.02 34.96
CA ALA A 567 -41.53 -10.37 36.14
C ALA A 567 -41.11 -11.40 37.23
N GLN A 568 -39.80 -11.54 37.51
CA GLN A 568 -39.08 -11.05 38.72
C GLN A 568 -39.54 -11.70 40.06
N SER A 569 -38.71 -11.96 41.07
CA SER A 569 -37.25 -12.05 41.24
C SER A 569 -36.97 -12.54 42.68
N ALA A 570 -36.09 -13.52 42.90
CA ALA A 570 -35.44 -13.86 44.19
C ALA A 570 -34.29 -14.86 43.88
N ASN A 571 -33.02 -14.67 44.26
CA ASN A 571 -32.43 -14.57 45.60
C ASN A 571 -32.72 -15.83 46.46
N SER A 572 -31.76 -16.52 47.08
CA SER A 572 -30.41 -16.11 47.52
C SER A 572 -29.41 -17.30 47.65
N GLN A 573 -28.11 -16.96 47.69
CA GLN A 573 -26.96 -17.60 48.38
C GLN A 573 -27.23 -18.85 49.27
N THR A 574 -26.35 -19.86 49.37
CA THR A 574 -25.04 -19.82 50.09
C THR A 574 -24.24 -21.13 49.99
N ALA A 575 -22.90 -21.06 50.22
CA ALA A 575 -22.01 -22.09 50.81
C ALA A 575 -21.76 -23.42 50.04
N ASN A 576 -20.66 -24.16 50.24
CA ASN A 576 -19.26 -23.83 50.59
C ASN A 576 -18.33 -24.99 50.10
N GLU A 577 -17.01 -24.84 50.27
CA GLU A 577 -15.93 -25.68 49.72
C GLU A 577 -15.86 -27.21 50.07
N LYS A 578 -15.14 -27.93 49.17
CA LYS A 578 -14.14 -29.02 49.39
C LYS A 578 -14.54 -30.39 50.00
N ALA A 579 -14.34 -31.46 49.23
CA ALA A 579 -13.16 -32.37 49.30
C ALA A 579 -13.43 -33.86 48.95
N ALA A 580 -12.65 -34.37 47.97
CA ALA A 580 -12.11 -35.73 47.80
C ALA A 580 -12.92 -36.99 48.21
N ALA A 581 -13.20 -37.89 47.25
CA ALA A 581 -12.41 -39.12 47.03
C ALA A 581 -12.92 -39.97 45.83
N ASP A 582 -11.98 -40.52 45.06
CA ASP A 582 -12.12 -41.57 44.02
C ASP A 582 -12.59 -42.94 44.61
N PRO A 583 -13.03 -43.98 43.82
CA PRO A 583 -12.45 -44.36 42.52
C PRO A 583 -13.30 -45.01 41.40
N VAL A 584 -12.80 -44.82 40.16
CA VAL A 584 -12.69 -45.78 39.03
C VAL A 584 -13.94 -46.51 38.49
N THR A 585 -14.26 -46.24 37.23
CA THR A 585 -14.53 -47.28 36.20
C THR A 585 -14.00 -46.85 34.82
N ASP A 586 -13.45 -47.81 34.08
CA ASP A 586 -12.90 -47.68 32.72
C ASP A 586 -14.02 -47.85 31.66
N GLY A 587 -13.88 -47.24 30.46
CA GLY A 587 -15.01 -47.17 29.53
C GLY A 587 -14.86 -46.45 28.18
N GLY A 588 -13.76 -46.65 27.44
CA GLY A 588 -13.75 -46.55 25.96
C GLY A 588 -13.88 -45.16 25.29
N PRO A 589 -13.37 -44.99 24.06
CA PRO A 589 -13.28 -43.67 23.43
C PRO A 589 -14.61 -43.22 22.82
N SER A 590 -15.32 -42.32 23.51
CA SER A 590 -16.32 -41.48 22.85
C SER A 590 -15.65 -40.63 21.77
N VAL A 591 -16.28 -40.54 20.58
CA VAL A 591 -15.79 -39.75 19.45
C VAL A 591 -15.92 -38.27 19.81
N SER A 592 -14.86 -37.74 20.42
CA SER A 592 -14.73 -36.31 20.70
C SER A 592 -14.64 -35.55 19.37
N ASP A 593 -15.48 -34.52 19.24
CA ASP A 593 -15.48 -33.62 18.10
C ASP A 593 -14.04 -33.13 17.83
N PRO A 594 -13.47 -33.40 16.63
CA PRO A 594 -12.07 -33.09 16.36
C PRO A 594 -11.76 -31.59 16.48
N ASP A 595 -12.76 -30.70 16.42
CA ASP A 595 -12.61 -29.25 16.57
C ASP A 595 -12.95 -28.73 17.98
N ALA A 596 -13.32 -29.58 18.94
CA ALA A 596 -13.47 -29.20 20.34
C ALA A 596 -12.12 -28.85 20.99
N TRP A 597 -12.07 -27.78 21.79
CA TRP A 597 -10.85 -27.29 22.45
C TRP A 597 -11.01 -27.40 23.97
N THR A 598 -10.09 -28.09 24.64
CA THR A 598 -10.01 -28.07 26.11
C THR A 598 -9.25 -26.84 26.60
N ASP A 599 -9.48 -26.40 27.84
CA ASP A 599 -8.76 -25.25 28.41
C ASP A 599 -7.25 -25.49 28.48
N ALA A 600 -6.82 -26.73 28.72
CA ALA A 600 -5.41 -27.13 28.65
C ALA A 600 -4.81 -26.94 27.24
N GLN A 601 -5.56 -27.27 26.17
CA GLN A 601 -5.13 -27.00 24.79
C GLN A 601 -5.10 -25.51 24.46
N VAL A 602 -6.01 -24.70 25.03
CA VAL A 602 -6.01 -23.24 24.86
C VAL A 602 -4.82 -22.61 25.58
N LEU A 603 -4.52 -23.03 26.82
CA LEU A 603 -3.33 -22.60 27.57
C LEU A 603 -2.03 -22.98 26.85
N ALA A 604 -1.91 -24.23 26.37
CA ALA A 604 -0.78 -24.68 25.57
C ALA A 604 -0.61 -23.84 24.29
N LEU A 605 -1.72 -23.52 23.60
CA LEU A 605 -1.70 -22.65 22.41
C LEU A 605 -1.21 -21.24 22.74
N VAL A 606 -1.65 -20.64 23.85
CA VAL A 606 -1.20 -19.30 24.28
C VAL A 606 0.29 -19.31 24.67
N GLN A 607 0.73 -20.33 25.43
CA GLN A 607 2.14 -20.51 25.79
C GLN A 607 3.03 -20.70 24.55
N ALA A 608 2.62 -21.56 23.60
CA ALA A 608 3.33 -21.78 22.35
C ALA A 608 3.41 -20.50 21.48
N LEU A 609 2.36 -19.67 21.48
CA LEU A 609 2.37 -18.38 20.77
C LEU A 609 3.25 -17.32 21.43
N LYS A 610 3.53 -17.43 22.75
CA LYS A 610 4.49 -16.61 23.48
C LYS A 610 5.93 -17.08 23.21
N ALA A 611 6.16 -18.41 23.23
CA ALA A 611 7.45 -19.03 22.95
C ALA A 611 7.90 -18.90 21.48
N PHE A 612 6.96 -18.86 20.54
CA PHE A 612 7.25 -18.69 19.11
C PHE A 612 6.65 -17.37 18.59
N PRO A 613 7.42 -16.25 18.60
CA PRO A 613 6.96 -14.96 18.10
C PRO A 613 6.78 -14.95 16.57
N LYS A 614 6.27 -13.83 16.05
CA LYS A 614 5.83 -13.69 14.65
C LYS A 614 6.92 -13.99 13.61
N ASP A 615 8.17 -13.77 13.99
CA ASP A 615 9.34 -13.80 13.12
C ASP A 615 10.03 -15.18 13.08
N ALA A 616 9.58 -16.13 13.92
CA ALA A 616 10.17 -17.46 14.01
C ALA A 616 9.96 -18.31 12.74
N SER A 617 11.03 -18.92 12.24
CA SER A 617 10.93 -19.90 11.14
C SER A 617 10.05 -21.09 11.53
N GLN A 618 9.21 -21.56 10.60
CA GLN A 618 8.23 -22.64 10.80
C GLN A 618 7.31 -22.44 12.03
N ARG A 619 7.09 -21.18 12.45
CA ARG A 619 6.29 -20.80 13.64
C ARG A 619 5.07 -21.69 13.89
N TRP A 620 4.24 -21.87 12.87
CA TRP A 620 2.97 -22.57 13.01
C TRP A 620 3.08 -24.09 13.15
N GLU A 621 4.15 -24.69 12.62
CA GLU A 621 4.47 -26.11 12.80
C GLU A 621 4.96 -26.34 14.24
N ARG A 622 5.83 -25.46 14.75
CA ARG A 622 6.29 -25.47 16.15
C ARG A 622 5.14 -25.23 17.14
N VAL A 623 4.24 -24.28 16.84
CA VAL A 623 3.02 -24.04 17.64
C VAL A 623 2.09 -25.25 17.64
N ALA A 624 1.88 -25.92 16.50
CA ALA A 624 1.06 -27.13 16.46
C ALA A 624 1.70 -28.31 17.20
N ALA A 625 3.01 -28.50 17.10
CA ALA A 625 3.74 -29.54 17.84
C ALA A 625 3.66 -29.35 19.38
N ALA A 626 3.51 -28.10 19.84
CA ALA A 626 3.34 -27.77 21.26
C ALA A 626 1.89 -27.84 21.76
N VAL A 627 0.90 -28.12 20.90
CA VAL A 627 -0.53 -28.24 21.29
C VAL A 627 -1.01 -29.68 21.09
N PRO A 628 -1.29 -30.44 22.17
CA PRO A 628 -1.68 -31.84 22.07
C PRO A 628 -2.88 -32.06 21.14
N CYS A 629 -2.69 -32.96 20.16
CA CYS A 629 -3.71 -33.43 19.22
C CYS A 629 -4.38 -32.34 18.35
N LYS A 630 -3.73 -31.19 18.09
CA LYS A 630 -4.26 -30.15 17.18
C LYS A 630 -3.35 -29.87 16.00
N THR A 631 -3.95 -29.73 14.82
CA THR A 631 -3.23 -29.43 13.57
C THR A 631 -2.88 -27.95 13.45
N VAL A 632 -1.92 -27.65 12.55
CA VAL A 632 -1.55 -26.28 12.14
C VAL A 632 -2.77 -25.44 11.73
N VAL A 633 -3.74 -26.05 11.04
CA VAL A 633 -4.96 -25.37 10.56
C VAL A 633 -5.88 -25.01 11.72
N GLN A 634 -6.09 -25.95 12.65
CA GLN A 634 -6.91 -25.72 13.85
C GLN A 634 -6.30 -24.66 14.76
N CYS A 635 -4.99 -24.70 14.99
CA CYS A 635 -4.29 -23.67 15.78
C CYS A 635 -4.48 -22.27 15.17
N LYS A 636 -4.34 -22.14 13.84
CA LYS A 636 -4.62 -20.87 13.13
C LYS A 636 -6.07 -20.42 13.29
N LYS A 637 -7.04 -21.34 13.14
CA LYS A 637 -8.49 -21.08 13.28
C LYS A 637 -8.83 -20.58 14.69
N LYS A 638 -8.33 -21.25 15.74
CA LYS A 638 -8.55 -20.85 17.15
C LYS A 638 -7.93 -19.49 17.47
N VAL A 639 -6.74 -19.18 16.96
CA VAL A 639 -6.13 -17.84 17.12
C VAL A 639 -6.91 -16.74 16.41
N ALA A 640 -7.51 -17.02 15.25
CA ALA A 640 -8.39 -16.07 14.58
C ALA A 640 -9.65 -15.80 15.41
N ALA A 641 -10.35 -16.85 15.87
CA ALA A 641 -11.54 -16.73 16.72
C ALA A 641 -11.25 -16.01 18.05
N MET A 642 -10.13 -16.30 18.72
CA MET A 642 -9.74 -15.55 19.93
C MET A 642 -9.54 -14.05 19.66
N ARG A 643 -8.88 -13.69 18.54
CA ARG A 643 -8.69 -12.27 18.16
C ARG A 643 -10.00 -11.57 17.80
N GLU A 644 -10.95 -12.29 17.22
CA GLU A 644 -12.29 -11.79 16.91
C GLU A 644 -13.07 -11.55 18.21
N ASN A 645 -13.07 -12.51 19.14
CA ASN A 645 -13.69 -12.35 20.46
C ASN A 645 -13.07 -11.19 21.26
N PHE A 646 -11.75 -10.98 21.21
CA PHE A 646 -11.11 -9.81 21.83
C PHE A 646 -11.50 -8.48 21.17
N ARG A 647 -11.79 -8.47 19.87
CA ARG A 647 -12.25 -7.27 19.15
C ARG A 647 -13.71 -6.97 19.42
N SER A 648 -14.58 -7.97 19.42
CA SER A 648 -16.01 -7.80 19.69
C SER A 648 -16.27 -7.37 21.13
N LYS A 649 -15.51 -7.90 22.11
CA LYS A 649 -15.59 -7.43 23.50
C LYS A 649 -15.16 -5.97 23.65
N LYS A 650 -14.11 -5.54 22.92
CA LYS A 650 -13.63 -4.15 22.89
C LYS A 650 -14.52 -3.18 22.07
N SER A 651 -15.57 -3.68 21.42
CA SER A 651 -16.59 -2.84 20.76
C SER A 651 -17.96 -2.91 21.44
N GLY A 652 -18.05 -3.59 22.59
CA GLY A 652 -19.24 -3.66 23.45
C GLY A 652 -19.03 -3.05 24.85
N GLU A 653 -17.82 -2.53 25.11
CA GLU A 653 -17.49 -1.51 26.12
C GLU A 653 -17.28 -0.18 25.39
#